data_AF-A0AAP3EXV9-F1
#
_entry.id   AF-A0AAP3EXV9-F1
#
_cell.length_a   1.000
_cell.length_b   1.000
_cell.length_c   1.000
_cell.angle_alpha   90.00
_cell.angle_beta   90.00
_cell.angle_gamma   90.00
#
_symmetry.space_group_name_H-M   'P 1'
#
loop_
_entity.id
_entity.type
_entity.pdbx_description
1 polymer ?
#
loop_
_entity_poly.entity_id
_entity_poly.type
_entity_poly.pdbx_seq_one_letter_code
_entity_poly.pdbx_strand_id
1 'polypeptide(L)'
;MAHTTTPPSPRDGQRLTIADVPHMRERYATSNPLPPEEVAAGSNKKFTWTCPAGSDHTWEAQANSIRASKRGGCPFCAGKRPSVTNRLDVLFPDLAAEWDQEFNEGPPTVVAGSEKKAWWRCRAADHSWQANIRNRTVLQAGCPRCAAEKSSKTRSVPLPGRELTAVAPDVAASWHPTRNGTLQPDEVAAFSSVPRWWQCHAGHEWEISAAGRVSKGGAGCPYCSGRLATAETSLEVQRPDLASEWHPTKNAPRTPRDVKPGTSATVWWICSSGHEYESRIANRAYLGRGCPYCSGQKIGYGNDLASKAPLVAAEWDHERNGSLTPADVTTGVQRRFWWRCPQGHSWRTTVASRVALGTGCPECGAGWRRSRPEIALQFELAHLLPATVVGDGHVQTADKDFRVDVLCPELKIAVEYDGNHWHMDTFERDLAKTQALVEAGWLTVRVRQHPLPLTRPHDVPCDNGNPAVYPMTVRVMTSLLEEAAAAPTDHPIHAHLDDLRMRLETYVDGGTARAVEEAERETRAHHVDRPKRDPFAPLPRPKPGRSLAELSPAIAAEWHPSKNDGLTPADVANARNASAWWLCSLCGAEWEAVVAQRTRRQTIGCPDCGRARAGAQRSRPQPGLSLADLHPDLAAQWHPTRNAPLTPHDVRPGSHKRVWWRSPAGQEWGLVHV
;
A
#
# COMPACT_ATOMS: atom_id res chain seq x y z
N MET A 1 108.03 -46.42 -20.82
CA MET A 1 107.80 -47.29 -19.64
C MET A 1 107.82 -46.41 -18.41
N ALA A 2 106.70 -46.34 -17.68
CA ALA A 2 106.58 -46.01 -16.25
C ALA A 2 105.14 -45.50 -15.99
N HIS A 3 104.30 -46.47 -15.66
CA HIS A 3 103.04 -46.43 -14.94
C HIS A 3 102.55 -45.06 -14.41
N THR A 4 101.40 -44.63 -14.94
CA THR A 4 100.46 -43.74 -14.28
C THR A 4 99.88 -44.43 -13.04
N THR A 5 100.42 -44.10 -11.87
CA THR A 5 99.83 -44.48 -10.58
C THR A 5 98.73 -43.47 -10.22
N THR A 6 97.48 -43.88 -10.36
CA THR A 6 96.31 -43.15 -9.86
C THR A 6 96.41 -42.99 -8.34
N PRO A 7 96.18 -41.80 -7.75
CA PRO A 7 96.05 -41.68 -6.30
C PRO A 7 94.79 -42.43 -5.82
N PRO A 8 94.81 -43.03 -4.62
CA PRO A 8 93.80 -43.98 -4.20
C PRO A 8 92.43 -43.32 -4.06
N SER A 9 91.43 -43.95 -4.67
CA SER A 9 90.01 -43.70 -4.41
C SER A 9 89.71 -43.99 -2.93
N PRO A 10 89.04 -43.10 -2.18
CA PRO A 10 88.62 -43.42 -0.82
C PRO A 10 87.57 -44.53 -0.86
N ARG A 11 87.72 -45.43 0.11
CA ARG A 11 86.96 -46.67 0.30
C ARG A 11 85.45 -46.40 0.46
N ASP A 12 84.64 -47.30 -0.09
CA ASP A 12 83.22 -47.43 0.24
C ASP A 12 83.01 -47.37 1.76
N GLY A 13 82.24 -46.37 2.22
CA GLY A 13 81.74 -46.29 3.61
C GLY A 13 82.19 -45.10 4.45
N GLN A 14 83.09 -44.20 3.99
CA GLN A 14 83.50 -43.05 4.81
C GLN A 14 82.50 -41.89 4.69
N ARG A 15 81.84 -41.51 5.80
CA ARG A 15 80.86 -40.41 5.83
C ARG A 15 81.58 -39.06 5.66
N LEU A 16 81.16 -38.26 4.67
CA LEU A 16 81.61 -36.87 4.46
C LEU A 16 81.52 -36.07 5.77
N THR A 17 82.63 -35.50 6.22
CA THR A 17 82.75 -34.76 7.49
C THR A 17 82.56 -33.25 7.29
N ILE A 18 82.40 -32.47 8.36
CA ILE A 18 82.34 -31.01 8.29
C ILE A 18 83.64 -30.46 7.70
N ALA A 19 84.79 -31.05 8.01
CA ALA A 19 86.07 -30.67 7.44
C ALA A 19 86.07 -30.84 5.91
N ASP A 20 85.41 -31.84 5.35
CA ASP A 20 85.43 -32.09 3.90
C ASP A 20 84.59 -31.06 3.09
N VAL A 21 83.80 -30.22 3.75
CA VAL A 21 82.95 -29.20 3.09
C VAL A 21 83.48 -27.79 3.39
N PRO A 22 84.14 -27.10 2.43
CA PRO A 22 84.87 -25.86 2.68
C PRO A 22 84.08 -24.79 3.43
N HIS A 23 82.86 -24.47 2.98
CA HIS A 23 82.03 -23.44 3.61
C HIS A 23 81.51 -23.83 4.99
N MET A 24 81.46 -25.13 5.31
CA MET A 24 81.11 -25.60 6.65
C MET A 24 82.34 -25.54 7.56
N ARG A 25 83.50 -26.02 7.08
CA ARG A 25 84.79 -25.94 7.80
C ARG A 25 85.09 -24.51 8.24
N GLU A 26 85.00 -23.56 7.32
CA GLU A 26 85.28 -22.14 7.60
C GLU A 26 84.35 -21.50 8.63
N ARG A 27 83.14 -22.03 8.79
CA ARG A 27 82.10 -21.49 9.65
C ARG A 27 81.93 -22.29 10.93
N TYR A 28 82.62 -23.41 11.09
CA TYR A 28 82.49 -24.26 12.27
C TYR A 28 83.25 -23.62 13.43
N ALA A 29 82.56 -23.29 14.52
CA ALA A 29 83.18 -22.60 15.64
C ALA A 29 84.21 -23.52 16.34
N THR A 30 85.37 -22.97 16.69
CA THR A 30 86.41 -23.69 17.46
C THR A 30 85.98 -24.00 18.90
N SER A 31 84.90 -23.38 19.37
CA SER A 31 84.28 -23.65 20.68
C SER A 31 83.41 -24.91 20.72
N ASN A 32 83.16 -25.56 19.57
CA ASN A 32 82.41 -26.81 19.56
C ASN A 32 83.19 -27.94 20.25
N PRO A 33 82.51 -28.87 20.91
CA PRO A 33 83.15 -29.93 21.69
C PRO A 33 83.82 -31.02 20.83
N LEU A 34 83.49 -31.12 19.55
CA LEU A 34 84.05 -32.08 18.62
C LEU A 34 84.77 -31.34 17.48
N PRO A 35 85.95 -31.82 17.03
CA PRO A 35 86.63 -31.24 15.89
C PRO A 35 85.86 -31.54 14.59
N PRO A 36 85.96 -30.68 13.55
CA PRO A 36 85.16 -30.79 12.32
C PRO A 36 85.41 -32.10 11.53
N GLU A 37 86.54 -32.76 11.72
CA GLU A 37 86.89 -34.06 11.14
C GLU A 37 86.08 -35.23 11.75
N GLU A 38 85.54 -35.07 12.96
CA GLU A 38 84.79 -36.12 13.66
C GLU A 38 83.26 -35.99 13.49
N VAL A 39 82.80 -34.92 12.85
CA VAL A 39 81.38 -34.63 12.70
C VAL A 39 80.94 -34.85 11.26
N ALA A 40 79.97 -35.75 11.04
CA ALA A 40 79.37 -35.95 9.72
C ALA A 40 78.66 -34.66 9.22
N ALA A 41 78.95 -34.24 7.99
CA ALA A 41 78.37 -33.02 7.38
C ALA A 41 76.83 -33.08 7.24
N GLY A 42 76.26 -34.27 7.18
CA GLY A 42 74.81 -34.51 7.19
C GLY A 42 74.18 -34.67 8.57
N SER A 43 74.90 -34.37 9.66
CA SER A 43 74.41 -34.57 11.02
C SER A 43 73.22 -33.65 11.35
N ASN A 44 72.22 -34.21 12.03
CA ASN A 44 71.08 -33.45 12.59
C ASN A 44 71.38 -32.89 13.99
N LYS A 45 72.59 -33.09 14.53
CA LYS A 45 73.03 -32.45 15.77
C LYS A 45 73.31 -30.97 15.54
N LYS A 46 72.99 -30.14 16.53
CA LYS A 46 73.28 -28.70 16.51
C LYS A 46 74.72 -28.47 16.92
N PHE A 47 75.36 -27.54 16.23
CA PHE A 47 76.69 -27.03 16.53
C PHE A 47 76.65 -25.50 16.44
N THR A 48 77.63 -24.85 17.05
CA THR A 48 77.83 -23.41 16.95
C THR A 48 78.57 -23.09 15.66
N TRP A 49 78.07 -22.10 14.92
CA TRP A 49 78.62 -21.63 13.66
C TRP A 49 78.93 -20.15 13.75
N THR A 50 79.99 -19.72 13.09
CA THR A 50 80.41 -18.34 12.94
C THR A 50 80.32 -17.90 11.48
N CYS A 51 80.25 -16.60 11.22
CA CYS A 51 80.27 -16.06 9.87
C CYS A 51 81.28 -14.92 9.80
N PRO A 52 82.19 -14.90 8.80
CA PRO A 52 83.19 -13.84 8.68
C PRO A 52 82.59 -12.47 8.35
N ALA A 53 81.32 -12.40 7.95
CA ALA A 53 80.65 -11.14 7.61
C ALA A 53 80.37 -10.24 8.82
N GLY A 54 80.47 -10.74 10.06
CA GLY A 54 80.29 -9.96 11.27
C GLY A 54 80.82 -10.70 12.49
N SER A 55 81.51 -9.99 13.38
CA SER A 55 82.10 -10.59 14.58
C SER A 55 81.05 -11.15 15.55
N ASP A 56 79.82 -10.62 15.51
CA ASP A 56 78.67 -11.07 16.31
C ASP A 56 77.82 -12.14 15.60
N HIS A 57 78.20 -12.59 14.39
CA HIS A 57 77.44 -13.58 13.65
C HIS A 57 77.74 -15.00 14.14
N THR A 58 77.31 -15.30 15.36
CA THR A 58 77.42 -16.62 15.96
C THR A 58 76.03 -17.21 16.20
N TRP A 59 75.77 -18.44 15.75
CA TRP A 59 74.47 -19.09 15.91
C TRP A 59 74.55 -20.61 16.02
N GLU A 60 73.53 -21.22 16.61
CA GLU A 60 73.38 -22.68 16.63
C GLU A 60 72.49 -23.17 15.49
N ALA A 61 72.96 -24.18 14.77
CA ALA A 61 72.20 -24.84 13.70
C ALA A 61 72.65 -26.30 13.50
N GLN A 62 71.78 -27.12 12.90
CA GLN A 62 72.12 -28.48 12.52
C GLN A 62 73.12 -28.49 11.36
N ALA A 63 74.13 -29.37 11.40
CA ALA A 63 75.13 -29.47 10.33
C ALA A 63 74.50 -29.70 8.95
N ASN A 64 73.48 -30.56 8.87
CA ASN A 64 72.76 -30.81 7.63
C ASN A 64 72.08 -29.55 7.05
N SER A 65 71.56 -28.65 7.91
CA SER A 65 70.94 -27.40 7.47
C SER A 65 71.96 -26.40 6.91
N ILE A 66 73.18 -26.37 7.45
CA ILE A 66 74.26 -25.53 6.94
C ILE A 66 74.79 -26.11 5.63
N ARG A 67 74.92 -27.44 5.53
CA ARG A 67 75.32 -28.14 4.31
C ARG A 67 74.40 -27.83 3.13
N ALA A 68 73.09 -27.82 3.36
CA ALA A 68 72.09 -27.56 2.32
C ALA A 68 72.00 -26.08 1.88
N SER A 69 72.60 -25.15 2.63
CA SER A 69 72.48 -23.72 2.34
C SER A 69 73.58 -23.22 1.40
N LYS A 70 73.20 -22.71 0.23
CA LYS A 70 74.12 -22.06 -0.74
C LYS A 70 74.90 -20.86 -0.15
N ARG A 71 74.42 -20.26 0.95
CA ARG A 71 75.06 -19.11 1.64
C ARG A 71 75.48 -19.45 3.08
N GLY A 72 75.62 -20.74 3.40
CA GLY A 72 76.04 -21.19 4.74
C GLY A 72 75.04 -20.86 5.86
N GLY A 73 73.80 -20.47 5.54
CA GLY A 73 72.69 -20.39 6.49
C GLY A 73 72.75 -19.28 7.55
N CYS A 74 73.68 -18.31 7.48
CA CYS A 74 73.83 -17.26 8.49
C CYS A 74 72.53 -16.44 8.67
N PRO A 75 71.88 -16.47 9.86
CA PRO A 75 70.60 -15.78 10.08
C PRO A 75 70.73 -14.25 10.15
N PHE A 76 71.93 -13.74 10.45
CA PHE A 76 72.21 -12.30 10.52
C PHE A 76 72.37 -11.71 9.11
N CYS A 77 73.18 -12.32 8.25
CA CYS A 77 73.30 -11.93 6.84
C CYS A 77 71.96 -12.03 6.10
N ALA A 78 71.12 -13.01 6.46
CA ALA A 78 69.79 -13.19 5.88
C ALA A 78 68.75 -12.20 6.44
N GLY A 79 69.11 -11.31 7.37
CA GLY A 79 68.20 -10.34 7.98
C GLY A 79 67.15 -10.97 8.91
N LYS A 80 67.33 -12.23 9.34
CA LYS A 80 66.42 -12.92 10.26
C LYS A 80 66.70 -12.59 11.72
N ARG A 81 67.92 -12.14 12.04
CA ARG A 81 68.34 -11.74 13.39
C ARG A 81 69.07 -10.39 13.35
N PRO A 82 68.84 -9.48 14.32
CA PRO A 82 69.62 -8.25 14.45
C PRO A 82 71.08 -8.54 14.74
N SER A 83 71.98 -7.77 14.11
CA SER A 83 73.43 -7.76 14.31
C SER A 83 73.94 -6.36 14.04
N VAL A 84 75.13 -6.02 14.55
CA VAL A 84 75.80 -4.75 14.24
C VAL A 84 75.91 -4.47 12.73
N THR A 85 75.87 -5.50 11.88
CA THR A 85 75.97 -5.33 10.42
C THR A 85 74.64 -5.06 9.72
N ASN A 86 73.50 -5.14 10.41
CA ASN A 86 72.16 -5.02 9.80
C ASN A 86 71.13 -4.25 10.65
N ARG A 87 71.52 -3.75 11.82
CA ARG A 87 70.64 -3.07 12.78
C ARG A 87 70.31 -1.64 12.34
N LEU A 88 69.07 -1.22 12.59
CA LEU A 88 68.54 0.09 12.23
C LEU A 88 69.31 1.22 12.90
N ASP A 89 69.54 1.14 14.20
CA ASP A 89 70.30 2.11 15.00
C ASP A 89 71.79 2.21 14.61
N VAL A 90 72.37 1.13 14.09
CA VAL A 90 73.77 1.14 13.63
C VAL A 90 73.87 1.71 12.21
N LEU A 91 73.01 1.25 11.30
CA LEU A 91 73.09 1.63 9.88
C LEU A 91 72.41 2.97 9.57
N PHE A 92 71.41 3.38 10.35
CA PHE A 92 70.59 4.57 10.12
C PHE A 92 70.34 5.34 11.44
N PRO A 93 71.38 5.91 12.06
CA PRO A 93 71.27 6.60 13.36
C PRO A 93 70.26 7.75 13.33
N ASP A 94 70.15 8.47 12.21
CA ASP A 94 69.15 9.53 12.02
C ASP A 94 67.71 9.01 12.06
N LEU A 95 67.44 7.88 11.41
CA LEU A 95 66.10 7.28 11.45
C LEU A 95 65.82 6.69 12.83
N ALA A 96 66.82 6.11 13.48
CA ALA A 96 66.69 5.61 14.84
C ALA A 96 66.36 6.72 15.86
N ALA A 97 66.82 7.96 15.63
CA ALA A 97 66.42 9.12 16.43
C ALA A 97 64.93 9.48 16.26
N GLU A 98 64.31 9.07 15.15
CA GLU A 98 62.86 9.20 14.93
C GLU A 98 62.07 8.02 15.49
N TRP A 99 62.70 7.05 16.14
CA TRP A 99 62.00 5.93 16.77
C TRP A 99 61.14 6.41 17.94
N ASP A 100 59.85 6.11 17.92
CA ASP A 100 59.00 6.48 19.06
C ASP A 100 59.12 5.43 20.17
N GLN A 101 59.79 5.79 21.26
CA GLN A 101 60.01 4.88 22.41
C GLN A 101 58.74 4.63 23.23
N GLU A 102 57.75 5.52 23.15
CA GLU A 102 56.50 5.37 23.92
C GLU A 102 55.59 4.32 23.28
N PHE A 103 55.61 4.24 21.94
CA PHE A 103 54.71 3.38 21.18
C PHE A 103 55.35 2.09 20.66
N ASN A 104 56.68 1.95 20.77
CA ASN A 104 57.38 0.73 20.37
C ASN A 104 57.93 -0.02 21.59
N GLU A 105 57.93 -1.35 21.48
CA GLU A 105 58.58 -2.21 22.48
C GLU A 105 60.10 -2.20 22.28
N GLY A 106 60.79 -1.46 23.14
CA GLY A 106 62.25 -1.45 23.22
C GLY A 106 62.96 -0.49 22.24
N PRO A 107 64.30 -0.46 22.28
CA PRO A 107 65.10 0.43 21.46
C PRO A 107 65.07 0.05 19.97
N PRO A 108 65.51 0.92 19.05
CA PRO A 108 65.56 0.68 17.60
C PRO A 108 66.60 -0.36 17.16
N THR A 109 66.85 -1.40 17.96
CA THR A 109 67.82 -2.48 17.73
C THR A 109 67.29 -3.57 16.80
N VAL A 110 66.48 -3.20 15.81
CA VAL A 110 65.80 -4.10 14.86
C VAL A 110 66.52 -4.15 13.50
N VAL A 111 66.24 -5.15 12.66
CA VAL A 111 66.85 -5.26 11.32
C VAL A 111 66.33 -4.14 10.39
N ALA A 112 67.22 -3.36 9.79
CA ALA A 112 66.89 -2.19 8.98
C ALA A 112 66.07 -2.51 7.70
N GLY A 113 66.23 -3.71 7.14
CA GLY A 113 65.48 -4.18 5.98
C GLY A 113 64.13 -4.84 6.30
N SER A 114 63.69 -4.80 7.56
CA SER A 114 62.50 -5.50 8.04
C SER A 114 61.19 -4.90 7.50
N GLU A 115 60.24 -5.77 7.19
CA GLU A 115 58.87 -5.38 6.83
C GLU A 115 57.97 -5.13 8.05
N LYS A 116 58.50 -5.29 9.27
CA LYS A 116 57.78 -4.95 10.49
C LYS A 116 57.43 -3.45 10.51
N LYS A 117 56.23 -3.15 10.98
CA LYS A 117 55.80 -1.79 11.29
C LYS A 117 56.40 -1.35 12.62
N ALA A 118 56.86 -0.12 12.66
CA ALA A 118 57.26 0.57 13.87
C ALA A 118 56.61 1.95 13.89
N TRP A 119 56.48 2.51 15.09
CA TRP A 119 56.09 3.89 15.30
C TRP A 119 57.29 4.83 15.15
N TRP A 120 57.06 5.95 14.48
CA TRP A 120 58.06 6.97 14.24
C TRP A 120 57.52 8.32 14.70
N ARG A 121 58.36 9.16 15.29
CA ARG A 121 58.03 10.51 15.74
C ARG A 121 58.48 11.54 14.72
N CYS A 122 57.61 12.49 14.40
CA CYS A 122 57.86 13.42 13.30
C CYS A 122 58.80 14.54 13.74
N ARG A 123 59.86 14.78 12.96
CA ARG A 123 60.80 15.88 13.24
C ARG A 123 60.18 17.27 13.05
N ALA A 124 59.15 17.40 12.21
CA ALA A 124 58.58 18.69 11.82
C ALA A 124 57.36 19.10 12.65
N ALA A 125 56.71 18.17 13.34
CA ALA A 125 55.53 18.44 14.15
C ALA A 125 55.38 17.35 15.22
N ASP A 126 54.74 17.69 16.33
CA ASP A 126 54.54 16.78 17.45
C ASP A 126 53.43 15.76 17.17
N HIS A 127 53.78 14.70 16.43
CA HIS A 127 52.92 13.54 16.21
C HIS A 127 53.75 12.32 15.80
N SER A 128 53.15 11.15 15.99
CA SER A 128 53.76 9.87 15.65
C SER A 128 52.93 9.11 14.64
N TRP A 129 53.57 8.29 13.82
CA TRP A 129 52.90 7.49 12.79
C TRP A 129 53.56 6.12 12.61
N GLN A 130 52.79 5.15 12.14
CA GLN A 130 53.32 3.82 11.81
C GLN A 130 53.83 3.76 10.37
N ALA A 131 55.00 3.16 10.18
CA ALA A 131 55.52 2.79 8.86
C ALA A 131 56.38 1.53 8.95
N ASN A 132 56.48 0.79 7.84
CA ASN A 132 57.42 -0.33 7.72
C ASN A 132 58.85 0.20 7.83
N ILE A 133 59.72 -0.51 8.58
CA ILE A 133 61.12 -0.12 8.75
C ILE A 133 61.83 -0.02 7.39
N ARG A 134 61.61 -1.00 6.50
CA ARG A 134 62.11 -0.97 5.11
C ARG A 134 61.67 0.27 4.31
N ASN A 135 60.45 0.76 4.51
CA ASN A 135 59.97 1.95 3.79
C ASN A 135 60.72 3.21 4.23
N ARG A 136 61.10 3.28 5.52
CA ARG A 136 61.89 4.37 6.07
C ARG A 136 63.35 4.31 5.63
N THR A 137 63.93 3.10 5.60
CA THR A 137 65.36 2.90 5.30
C THR A 137 65.66 2.81 3.80
N VAL A 138 64.95 1.96 3.06
CA VAL A 138 65.23 1.66 1.64
C VAL A 138 64.48 2.60 0.70
N LEU A 139 63.20 2.85 0.95
CA LEU A 139 62.37 3.74 0.12
C LEU A 139 62.47 5.21 0.55
N GLN A 140 63.17 5.50 1.65
CA GLN A 140 63.36 6.84 2.20
C GLN A 140 62.05 7.63 2.35
N ALA A 141 60.95 6.93 2.63
CA ALA A 141 59.64 7.54 2.80
C ALA A 141 59.60 8.33 4.12
N GLY A 142 59.21 9.60 4.04
CA GLY A 142 59.05 10.48 5.21
C GLY A 142 57.68 10.43 5.86
N CYS A 143 57.37 11.42 6.70
CA CYS A 143 56.06 11.54 7.33
C CYS A 143 54.96 11.80 6.27
N PRO A 144 53.91 10.95 6.20
CA PRO A 144 52.84 11.10 5.23
C PRO A 144 52.00 12.36 5.46
N ARG A 145 51.85 12.80 6.71
CA ARG A 145 51.08 14.00 7.06
C ARG A 145 51.78 15.26 6.57
N CYS A 146 53.09 15.39 6.79
CA CYS A 146 53.86 16.52 6.28
C CYS A 146 53.95 16.53 4.75
N ALA A 147 54.03 15.36 4.10
CA ALA A 147 53.96 15.24 2.65
C ALA A 147 52.60 15.72 2.11
N ALA A 148 51.50 15.32 2.77
CA ALA A 148 50.15 15.75 2.43
C ALA A 148 49.95 17.27 2.62
N GLU A 149 50.43 17.85 3.72
CA GLU A 149 50.35 19.29 3.98
C GLU A 149 51.11 20.11 2.94
N LYS A 150 52.33 19.69 2.57
CA LYS A 150 53.11 20.33 1.50
C LYS A 150 52.36 20.28 0.17
N SER A 151 51.77 19.13 -0.18
CA SER A 151 50.97 18.97 -1.40
C SER A 151 49.67 19.78 -1.37
N SER A 152 49.04 19.93 -0.20
CA SER A 152 47.80 20.70 -0.04
C SER A 152 48.04 22.21 -0.25
N LYS A 153 49.16 22.74 0.28
CA LYS A 153 49.55 24.15 0.08
C LYS A 153 49.92 24.49 -1.36
N THR A 154 50.45 23.52 -2.12
CA THR A 154 50.72 23.73 -3.57
C THR A 154 49.45 23.64 -4.42
N ARG A 155 48.45 22.84 -4.00
CA ARG A 155 47.17 22.74 -4.71
C ARG A 155 46.20 23.89 -4.46
N SER A 156 46.40 24.70 -3.41
CA SER A 156 45.48 25.78 -3.04
C SER A 156 45.57 27.00 -3.94
N VAL A 157 46.65 27.17 -4.72
CA VAL A 157 46.81 28.30 -5.65
C VAL A 157 46.55 27.81 -7.08
N PRO A 158 45.58 28.37 -7.82
CA PRO A 158 45.37 28.03 -9.21
C PRO A 158 46.55 28.45 -10.09
N LEU A 159 46.87 27.63 -11.10
CA LEU A 159 47.84 28.01 -12.14
C LEU A 159 47.24 29.05 -13.09
N PRO A 160 48.06 29.93 -13.70
CA PRO A 160 47.62 30.87 -14.74
C PRO A 160 46.76 30.20 -15.83
N GLY A 161 45.57 30.75 -16.07
CA GLY A 161 44.57 30.24 -17.02
C GLY A 161 43.69 29.09 -16.48
N ARG A 162 43.81 28.74 -15.20
CA ARG A 162 42.98 27.73 -14.52
C ARG A 162 42.09 28.34 -13.43
N GLU A 163 42.18 29.64 -13.22
CA GLU A 163 41.33 30.42 -12.32
C GLU A 163 39.86 30.32 -12.77
N LEU A 164 38.94 30.39 -11.81
CA LEU A 164 37.51 30.33 -12.09
C LEU A 164 37.06 31.48 -13.00
N THR A 165 37.60 32.69 -12.81
CA THR A 165 37.33 33.86 -13.64
C THR A 165 37.79 33.69 -15.09
N ALA A 166 38.92 32.99 -15.29
CA ALA A 166 39.48 32.74 -16.62
C ALA A 166 38.73 31.63 -17.37
N VAL A 167 38.35 30.55 -16.67
CA VAL A 167 37.73 29.36 -17.30
C VAL A 167 36.21 29.52 -17.45
N ALA A 168 35.53 30.16 -16.48
CA ALA A 168 34.08 30.24 -16.42
C ALA A 168 33.61 31.59 -15.82
N PRO A 169 33.74 32.70 -16.57
CA PRO A 169 33.39 34.04 -16.08
C PRO A 169 31.92 34.15 -15.63
N ASP A 170 31.00 33.48 -16.31
CA ASP A 170 29.57 33.47 -15.98
C ASP A 170 29.29 32.80 -14.62
N VAL A 171 30.08 31.78 -14.30
CA VAL A 171 30.04 31.08 -13.01
C VAL A 171 30.65 31.97 -11.93
N ALA A 172 31.79 32.61 -12.20
CA ALA A 172 32.43 33.57 -11.30
C ALA A 172 31.52 34.77 -10.98
N ALA A 173 30.72 35.24 -11.94
CA ALA A 173 29.78 36.36 -11.78
C ALA A 173 28.65 36.07 -10.75
N SER A 174 28.44 34.80 -10.42
CA SER A 174 27.48 34.38 -9.37
C SER A 174 28.16 34.03 -8.05
N TRP A 175 29.41 34.44 -7.84
CA TRP A 175 30.10 34.32 -6.56
C TRP A 175 29.38 35.11 -5.48
N HIS A 176 29.22 34.52 -4.30
CA HIS A 176 28.53 35.21 -3.22
C HIS A 176 29.38 36.38 -2.68
N PRO A 177 28.82 37.58 -2.49
CA PRO A 177 29.59 38.78 -2.14
C PRO A 177 30.29 38.74 -0.78
N THR A 178 29.70 38.09 0.24
CA THR A 178 30.24 38.11 1.62
C THR A 178 30.51 36.74 2.26
N ARG A 179 29.82 35.67 1.84
CA ARG A 179 29.90 34.35 2.51
C ARG A 179 31.16 33.53 2.23
N ASN A 180 31.97 33.93 1.25
CA ASN A 180 33.28 33.33 1.02
C ASN A 180 34.43 34.08 1.74
N GLY A 181 34.10 35.03 2.62
CA GLY A 181 35.09 35.85 3.33
C GLY A 181 35.85 36.75 2.37
N THR A 182 37.18 36.79 2.51
CA THR A 182 38.06 37.59 1.63
C THR A 182 38.44 36.88 0.33
N LEU A 183 38.12 35.58 0.20
CA LEU A 183 38.52 34.77 -0.95
C LEU A 183 37.79 35.22 -2.22
N GLN A 184 38.57 35.58 -3.22
CA GLN A 184 38.05 36.02 -4.52
C GLN A 184 37.95 34.85 -5.52
N PRO A 185 37.09 34.96 -6.56
CA PRO A 185 36.93 33.92 -7.57
C PRO A 185 38.20 33.61 -8.37
N ASP A 186 39.06 34.60 -8.61
CA ASP A 186 40.33 34.45 -9.32
C ASP A 186 41.39 33.69 -8.51
N GLU A 187 41.27 33.66 -7.19
CA GLU A 187 42.10 32.85 -6.29
C GLU A 187 41.65 31.37 -6.23
N VAL A 188 40.62 30.99 -6.98
CA VAL A 188 40.01 29.64 -6.94
C VAL A 188 40.19 28.92 -8.27
N ALA A 189 40.70 27.69 -8.22
CA ALA A 189 40.75 26.84 -9.40
C ALA A 189 39.33 26.48 -9.90
N ALA A 190 39.09 26.59 -11.20
CA ALA A 190 37.77 26.39 -11.81
C ALA A 190 37.14 25.02 -11.51
N PHE A 191 37.97 23.99 -11.33
CA PHE A 191 37.56 22.62 -11.00
C PHE A 191 37.86 22.24 -9.53
N SER A 192 37.89 23.23 -8.63
CA SER A 192 37.98 22.97 -7.19
C SER A 192 36.76 22.19 -6.70
N SER A 193 37.02 21.11 -5.97
CA SER A 193 35.99 20.30 -5.29
C SER A 193 35.54 20.91 -3.96
N VAL A 194 36.17 22.00 -3.50
CA VAL A 194 35.82 22.64 -2.23
C VAL A 194 34.54 23.46 -2.41
N PRO A 195 33.48 23.25 -1.59
CA PRO A 195 32.25 24.02 -1.67
C PRO A 195 32.45 25.52 -1.44
N ARG A 196 31.73 26.33 -2.19
CA ARG A 196 31.72 27.79 -2.10
C ARG A 196 30.29 28.29 -2.15
N TRP A 197 30.07 29.47 -1.59
CA TRP A 197 28.79 30.14 -1.63
C TRP A 197 28.60 30.89 -2.95
N TRP A 198 27.40 30.78 -3.50
CA TRP A 198 26.98 31.42 -4.74
C TRP A 198 25.68 32.18 -4.52
N GLN A 199 25.46 33.22 -5.30
CA GLN A 199 24.21 33.98 -5.36
C GLN A 199 23.79 34.14 -6.82
N CYS A 200 22.53 33.83 -7.17
CA CYS A 200 22.02 34.04 -8.53
C CYS A 200 21.37 35.42 -8.67
N HIS A 201 21.02 35.78 -9.91
CA HIS A 201 20.31 37.04 -10.21
C HIS A 201 18.97 37.22 -9.47
N ALA A 202 18.34 36.12 -9.02
CA ALA A 202 17.12 36.15 -8.22
C ALA A 202 17.39 36.22 -6.71
N GLY A 203 18.64 36.44 -6.29
CA GLY A 203 19.04 36.58 -4.89
C GLY A 203 19.20 35.28 -4.11
N HIS A 204 18.87 34.12 -4.71
CA HIS A 204 19.02 32.83 -4.02
C HIS A 204 20.48 32.50 -3.74
N GLU A 205 20.74 32.06 -2.51
CA GLU A 205 22.07 31.67 -2.05
C GLU A 205 22.18 30.15 -1.90
N TRP A 206 23.24 29.54 -2.43
CA TRP A 206 23.49 28.12 -2.25
C TRP A 206 24.98 27.80 -2.19
N GLU A 207 25.30 26.66 -1.59
CA GLU A 207 26.67 26.17 -1.48
C GLU A 207 26.88 24.94 -2.38
N ILE A 208 27.90 25.02 -3.26
CA ILE A 208 28.36 23.90 -4.08
C ILE A 208 29.81 24.14 -4.51
N SER A 209 30.56 23.10 -4.84
CA SER A 209 31.91 23.24 -5.41
C SER A 209 31.90 23.92 -6.78
N ALA A 210 32.97 24.66 -7.10
CA ALA A 210 33.18 25.24 -8.44
C ALA A 210 33.18 24.15 -9.54
N ALA A 211 33.82 23.00 -9.28
CA ALA A 211 33.79 21.86 -10.18
C ALA A 211 32.36 21.42 -10.54
N GLY A 212 31.46 21.37 -9.56
CA GLY A 212 30.05 21.00 -9.74
C GLY A 212 29.24 21.99 -10.59
N ARG A 213 29.74 23.22 -10.76
CA ARG A 213 29.14 24.24 -11.62
C ARG A 213 29.74 24.28 -13.02
N VAL A 214 31.05 24.08 -13.15
CA VAL A 214 31.79 24.21 -14.41
C VAL A 214 31.76 22.92 -15.24
N SER A 215 31.63 21.75 -14.61
CA SER A 215 31.61 20.45 -15.31
C SER A 215 30.44 20.33 -16.30
N LYS A 216 30.56 19.39 -17.27
CA LYS A 216 29.49 19.10 -18.24
C LYS A 216 28.19 18.73 -17.51
N GLY A 217 27.13 19.51 -17.73
CA GLY A 217 25.85 19.37 -17.01
C GLY A 217 25.83 20.06 -15.64
N GLY A 218 26.75 21.00 -15.40
CA GLY A 218 26.94 21.69 -14.13
C GLY A 218 25.67 22.28 -13.54
N ALA A 219 25.56 22.20 -12.22
CA ALA A 219 24.36 22.62 -11.50
C ALA A 219 24.30 24.15 -11.38
N GLY A 220 23.33 24.76 -12.06
CA GLY A 220 22.91 26.14 -11.78
C GLY A 220 22.17 26.27 -10.44
N CYS A 221 21.55 27.42 -10.21
CA CYS A 221 20.80 27.69 -8.98
C CYS A 221 19.74 26.59 -8.70
N PRO A 222 19.79 25.91 -7.54
CA PRO A 222 18.86 24.83 -7.22
C PRO A 222 17.43 25.35 -6.98
N TYR A 223 17.27 26.61 -6.58
CA TYR A 223 15.98 27.25 -6.39
C TYR A 223 15.32 27.58 -7.74
N CYS A 224 16.04 28.27 -8.64
CA CYS A 224 15.55 28.63 -9.98
C CYS A 224 15.25 27.40 -10.84
N SER A 225 16.09 26.34 -10.75
CA SER A 225 15.85 25.07 -11.46
C SER A 225 14.74 24.22 -10.83
N GLY A 226 14.09 24.71 -9.78
CA GLY A 226 12.97 24.04 -9.15
C GLY A 226 13.33 22.93 -8.16
N ARG A 227 14.62 22.61 -7.99
CA ARG A 227 15.11 21.50 -7.16
C ARG A 227 14.97 21.73 -5.64
N LEU A 228 15.18 22.97 -5.18
CA LEU A 228 14.96 23.38 -3.79
C LEU A 228 13.77 24.33 -3.68
N ALA A 229 13.11 24.29 -2.52
CA ALA A 229 11.98 25.17 -2.18
C ALA A 229 12.43 26.61 -1.94
N THR A 230 11.69 27.56 -2.50
CA THR A 230 11.70 28.97 -2.08
C THR A 230 10.63 29.17 -1.00
N ALA A 231 10.58 30.35 -0.38
CA ALA A 231 9.55 30.67 0.61
C ALA A 231 8.13 30.44 0.05
N GLU A 232 7.88 30.84 -1.19
CA GLU A 232 6.59 30.78 -1.87
C GLU A 232 6.27 29.38 -2.44
N THR A 233 7.30 28.57 -2.70
CA THR A 233 7.15 27.25 -3.33
C THR A 233 7.28 26.08 -2.36
N SER A 234 7.47 26.38 -1.08
CA SER A 234 7.59 25.40 0.00
C SER A 234 6.29 24.60 0.22
N LEU A 235 6.42 23.41 0.78
CA LEU A 235 5.30 22.57 1.19
C LEU A 235 4.45 23.27 2.26
N GLU A 236 5.08 24.02 3.18
CA GLU A 236 4.38 24.80 4.20
C GLU A 236 3.38 25.79 3.59
N VAL A 237 3.81 26.53 2.57
CA VAL A 237 2.97 27.57 1.94
C VAL A 237 1.98 26.95 0.95
N GLN A 238 2.42 26.02 0.11
CA GLN A 238 1.55 25.46 -0.94
C GLN A 238 0.55 24.43 -0.41
N ARG A 239 0.89 23.72 0.68
CA ARG A 239 0.10 22.63 1.27
C ARG A 239 0.16 22.66 2.81
N PRO A 240 -0.43 23.70 3.44
CA PRO A 240 -0.45 23.84 4.89
C PRO A 240 -1.14 22.67 5.60
N ASP A 241 -2.11 22.04 4.93
CA ASP A 241 -2.76 20.81 5.39
C ASP A 241 -1.75 19.67 5.59
N LEU A 242 -0.82 19.48 4.65
CA LEU A 242 0.23 18.47 4.76
C LEU A 242 1.33 18.88 5.72
N ALA A 243 1.70 20.16 5.74
CA ALA A 243 2.69 20.66 6.70
C ALA A 243 2.25 20.41 8.16
N SER A 244 0.95 20.48 8.44
CA SER A 244 0.38 20.14 9.75
C SER A 244 0.52 18.66 10.13
N GLU A 245 0.66 17.77 9.14
CA GLU A 245 0.91 16.34 9.34
C GLU A 245 2.40 15.98 9.33
N TRP A 246 3.30 16.96 9.23
CA TRP A 246 4.74 16.71 9.25
C TRP A 246 5.17 16.21 10.63
N HIS A 247 5.93 15.11 10.67
CA HIS A 247 6.37 14.59 11.96
C HIS A 247 7.33 15.58 12.66
N PRO A 248 7.10 15.94 13.95
CA PRO A 248 7.81 17.04 14.61
C PRO A 248 9.31 16.81 14.81
N THR A 249 9.75 15.56 15.03
CA THR A 249 11.15 15.24 15.37
C THR A 249 11.87 14.35 14.34
N LYS A 250 11.19 13.37 13.73
CA LYS A 250 11.81 12.34 12.87
C LYS A 250 12.35 12.82 11.52
N ASN A 251 12.03 14.05 11.11
CA ASN A 251 12.51 14.62 9.85
C ASN A 251 13.66 15.61 10.05
N ALA A 252 14.07 15.90 11.30
CA ALA A 252 15.12 16.85 11.58
C ALA A 252 16.44 16.47 10.87
N PRO A 253 17.19 17.44 10.31
CA PRO A 253 16.97 18.89 10.40
C PRO A 253 15.98 19.47 9.35
N ARG A 254 15.34 18.65 8.51
CA ARG A 254 14.45 19.13 7.45
C ARG A 254 13.06 19.51 7.97
N THR A 255 12.56 20.61 7.44
CA THR A 255 11.24 21.17 7.74
C THR A 255 10.37 21.26 6.47
N PRO A 256 9.05 21.47 6.61
CA PRO A 256 8.17 21.75 5.46
C PRO A 256 8.58 22.98 4.63
N ARG A 257 9.42 23.88 5.15
CA ARG A 257 9.95 25.04 4.43
C ARG A 257 11.01 24.66 3.39
N ASP A 258 11.70 23.54 3.62
CA ASP A 258 12.87 23.15 2.83
C ASP A 258 12.52 22.31 1.59
N VAL A 259 11.26 21.90 1.47
CA VAL A 259 10.81 20.93 0.45
C VAL A 259 9.58 21.43 -0.32
N LYS A 260 9.39 20.92 -1.54
CA LYS A 260 8.21 21.24 -2.37
C LYS A 260 7.18 20.11 -2.32
N PRO A 261 5.90 20.37 -2.63
CA PRO A 261 4.90 19.31 -2.74
C PRO A 261 5.26 18.20 -3.74
N GLY A 262 5.96 18.51 -4.83
CA GLY A 262 6.39 17.52 -5.82
C GLY A 262 7.66 16.75 -5.52
N THR A 263 8.30 16.98 -4.38
CA THR A 263 9.54 16.29 -4.02
C THR A 263 9.29 14.78 -3.83
N SER A 264 10.14 13.94 -4.41
CA SER A 264 10.06 12.47 -4.31
C SER A 264 10.69 11.90 -3.03
N ALA A 265 11.20 12.76 -2.15
CA ALA A 265 11.77 12.38 -0.87
C ALA A 265 10.72 11.72 0.03
N THR A 266 11.16 10.67 0.73
CA THR A 266 10.37 9.98 1.75
C THR A 266 10.63 10.64 3.10
N VAL A 267 9.56 10.97 3.82
CA VAL A 267 9.60 11.63 5.12
C VAL A 267 8.58 10.99 6.05
N TRP A 268 8.74 11.23 7.34
CA TRP A 268 7.81 10.81 8.38
C TRP A 268 6.62 11.77 8.47
N TRP A 269 5.42 11.21 8.52
CA TRP A 269 4.15 11.89 8.70
C TRP A 269 3.51 11.41 10.01
N ILE A 270 2.71 12.27 10.62
CA ILE A 270 1.81 11.93 11.71
C ILE A 270 0.40 12.42 11.34
N CYS A 271 -0.56 11.51 11.20
CA CYS A 271 -1.93 11.93 10.90
C CYS A 271 -2.66 12.39 12.15
N SER A 272 -3.84 12.99 11.98
CA SER A 272 -4.72 13.45 13.07
C SER A 272 -5.15 12.35 14.06
N SER A 273 -5.04 11.08 13.69
CA SER A 273 -5.27 9.94 14.60
C SER A 273 -4.03 9.52 15.39
N GLY A 274 -2.91 10.25 15.25
CA GLY A 274 -1.64 9.96 15.93
C GLY A 274 -0.82 8.83 15.31
N HIS A 275 -1.18 8.35 14.10
CA HIS A 275 -0.41 7.30 13.45
C HIS A 275 0.82 7.88 12.75
N GLU A 276 1.99 7.31 13.05
CA GLU A 276 3.26 7.70 12.46
C GLU A 276 3.62 6.78 11.29
N TYR A 277 3.92 7.34 10.12
CA TYR A 277 4.23 6.57 8.92
C TYR A 277 5.15 7.30 7.96
N GLU A 278 5.90 6.54 7.16
CA GLU A 278 6.71 7.07 6.08
C GLU A 278 5.94 7.10 4.76
N SER A 279 6.06 8.20 4.01
CA SER A 279 5.56 8.31 2.65
C SER A 279 6.33 9.37 1.87
N ARG A 280 6.36 9.23 0.54
CA ARG A 280 6.85 10.27 -0.36
C ARG A 280 5.98 11.52 -0.26
N ILE A 281 6.61 12.70 -0.27
CA ILE A 281 5.91 14.00 -0.25
C ILE A 281 4.98 14.11 -1.47
N ALA A 282 5.47 13.82 -2.67
CA ALA A 282 4.66 13.84 -3.90
C ALA A 282 3.41 12.93 -3.83
N ASN A 283 3.48 11.78 -3.15
CA ASN A 283 2.33 10.89 -2.99
C ASN A 283 1.24 11.51 -2.10
N ARG A 284 1.63 12.21 -1.03
CA ARG A 284 0.71 12.96 -0.17
C ARG A 284 0.13 14.16 -0.91
N ALA A 285 0.99 14.90 -1.61
CA ALA A 285 0.63 16.13 -2.31
C ALA A 285 -0.32 15.90 -3.48
N TYR A 286 0.00 15.00 -4.41
CA TYR A 286 -0.73 14.91 -5.68
C TYR A 286 -1.62 13.67 -5.82
N LEU A 287 -1.26 12.56 -5.18
CA LEU A 287 -2.05 11.32 -5.27
C LEU A 287 -3.10 11.17 -4.17
N GLY A 288 -3.16 12.11 -3.21
CA GLY A 288 -4.11 12.10 -2.11
C GLY A 288 -3.98 10.87 -1.18
N ARG A 289 -2.88 10.12 -1.25
CA ARG A 289 -2.71 8.89 -0.44
C ARG A 289 -2.49 9.30 1.01
N GLY A 290 -3.48 9.06 1.87
CA GLY A 290 -3.44 9.37 3.30
C GLY A 290 -2.66 8.34 4.13
N CYS A 291 -2.90 8.37 5.44
CA CYS A 291 -2.32 7.41 6.38
C CYS A 291 -2.68 5.96 6.01
N PRO A 292 -1.66 5.06 5.85
CA PRO A 292 -1.88 3.66 5.46
C PRO A 292 -2.57 2.85 6.57
N TYR A 293 -2.46 3.26 7.83
CA TYR A 293 -3.16 2.61 8.94
C TYR A 293 -4.64 3.02 8.99
N CYS A 294 -4.95 4.32 8.80
CA CYS A 294 -6.35 4.80 8.74
C CYS A 294 -7.12 4.21 7.55
N SER A 295 -6.45 4.08 6.40
CA SER A 295 -7.04 3.49 5.19
C SER A 295 -7.04 1.96 5.19
N GLY A 296 -6.51 1.32 6.23
CA GLY A 296 -6.44 -0.14 6.33
C GLY A 296 -5.52 -0.80 5.29
N GLN A 297 -4.54 -0.09 4.74
CA GLN A 297 -3.54 -0.65 3.83
C GLN A 297 -2.38 -1.32 4.58
N LYS A 298 -2.10 -0.88 5.82
CA LYS A 298 -1.06 -1.45 6.69
C LYS A 298 -1.64 -1.81 8.04
N ILE A 299 -1.24 -2.96 8.59
CA ILE A 299 -1.65 -3.44 9.91
C ILE A 299 -0.97 -2.62 11.02
N GLY A 300 -1.70 -2.27 12.07
CA GLY A 300 -1.19 -1.53 13.24
C GLY A 300 -2.25 -0.64 13.89
N TYR A 301 -1.96 -0.13 15.09
CA TYR A 301 -2.86 0.76 15.83
C TYR A 301 -4.29 0.20 16.01
N GLY A 302 -4.42 -1.13 16.19
CA GLY A 302 -5.69 -1.81 16.43
C GLY A 302 -6.66 -1.79 15.23
N ASN A 303 -6.14 -1.66 14.00
CA ASN A 303 -6.93 -1.69 12.77
C ASN A 303 -7.08 -3.10 12.16
N ASP A 304 -6.65 -4.12 12.88
CA ASP A 304 -6.77 -5.53 12.53
C ASP A 304 -8.21 -6.03 12.62
N LEU A 305 -8.51 -7.12 11.90
CA LEU A 305 -9.83 -7.72 11.83
C LEU A 305 -10.29 -8.25 13.20
N ALA A 306 -9.40 -8.85 13.98
CA ALA A 306 -9.73 -9.36 15.32
C ALA A 306 -10.26 -8.25 16.23
N SER A 307 -9.60 -7.09 16.24
CA SER A 307 -9.96 -5.93 17.04
C SER A 307 -11.19 -5.18 16.51
N LYS A 308 -11.31 -5.03 15.17
CA LYS A 308 -12.37 -4.21 14.56
C LYS A 308 -13.68 -4.95 14.31
N ALA A 309 -13.64 -6.26 14.07
CA ALA A 309 -14.84 -7.06 13.80
C ALA A 309 -14.70 -8.48 14.39
N PRO A 310 -14.71 -8.62 15.73
CA PRO A 310 -14.47 -9.90 16.42
C PRO A 310 -15.47 -11.00 16.02
N LEU A 311 -16.73 -10.65 15.73
CA LEU A 311 -17.73 -11.63 15.28
C LEU A 311 -17.43 -12.17 13.89
N VAL A 312 -16.89 -11.33 12.99
CA VAL A 312 -16.46 -11.75 11.65
C VAL A 312 -15.16 -12.56 11.75
N ALA A 313 -14.24 -12.14 12.63
CA ALA A 313 -13.01 -12.87 12.92
C ALA A 313 -13.28 -14.29 13.44
N ALA A 314 -14.37 -14.50 14.19
CA ALA A 314 -14.78 -15.83 14.67
C ALA A 314 -15.16 -16.80 13.54
N GLU A 315 -15.52 -16.28 12.36
CA GLU A 315 -15.84 -17.09 11.18
C GLU A 315 -14.60 -17.33 10.28
N TRP A 316 -13.39 -17.06 10.77
CA TRP A 316 -12.16 -17.30 10.02
C TRP A 316 -11.87 -18.80 9.89
N ASP A 317 -11.59 -19.26 8.68
CA ASP A 317 -11.16 -20.65 8.48
C ASP A 317 -9.65 -20.77 8.76
N HIS A 318 -9.28 -21.19 9.96
CA HIS A 318 -7.89 -21.32 10.40
C HIS A 318 -7.12 -22.39 9.63
N GLU A 319 -7.77 -23.47 9.20
CA GLU A 319 -7.13 -24.56 8.46
C GLU A 319 -6.77 -24.09 7.04
N ARG A 320 -7.71 -23.44 6.35
CA ARG A 320 -7.54 -23.05 4.94
C ARG A 320 -6.75 -21.76 4.74
N ASN A 321 -6.64 -20.91 5.76
CA ASN A 321 -5.82 -19.69 5.69
C ASN A 321 -4.37 -19.91 6.20
N GLY A 322 -4.02 -21.11 6.65
CA GLY A 322 -2.68 -21.47 7.08
C GLY A 322 -2.23 -20.66 8.30
N SER A 323 -1.03 -20.08 8.24
CA SER A 323 -0.44 -19.34 9.37
C SER A 323 -1.04 -17.96 9.61
N LEU A 324 -1.98 -17.49 8.78
CA LEU A 324 -2.54 -16.16 8.90
C LEU A 324 -3.73 -16.14 9.84
N THR A 325 -3.70 -15.20 10.77
CA THR A 325 -4.76 -14.98 11.75
C THR A 325 -5.56 -13.71 11.46
N PRO A 326 -6.75 -13.54 12.05
CA PRO A 326 -7.47 -12.28 12.00
C PRO A 326 -6.70 -11.07 12.56
N ALA A 327 -5.64 -11.26 13.35
CA ALA A 327 -4.78 -10.18 13.84
C ALA A 327 -3.77 -9.69 12.77
N ASP A 328 -3.53 -10.50 11.73
CA ASP A 328 -2.54 -10.20 10.67
C ASP A 328 -3.16 -9.48 9.46
N VAL A 329 -4.47 -9.23 9.48
CA VAL A 329 -5.23 -8.70 8.33
C VAL A 329 -6.04 -7.48 8.73
N THR A 330 -6.01 -6.45 7.90
CA THR A 330 -6.80 -5.23 8.11
C THR A 330 -8.22 -5.41 7.56
N THR A 331 -9.17 -4.59 8.00
CA THR A 331 -10.53 -4.60 7.45
C THR A 331 -10.65 -4.07 6.01
N GLY A 332 -9.62 -3.36 5.51
CA GLY A 332 -9.60 -2.72 4.20
C GLY A 332 -8.85 -3.49 3.11
N VAL A 333 -8.21 -4.62 3.46
CA VAL A 333 -7.44 -5.42 2.50
C VAL A 333 -8.34 -6.01 1.42
N GLN A 334 -7.89 -5.94 0.17
CA GLN A 334 -8.66 -6.44 -0.99
C GLN A 334 -8.43 -7.94 -1.26
N ARG A 335 -7.56 -8.58 -0.48
CA ARG A 335 -7.25 -10.01 -0.61
C ARG A 335 -8.45 -10.84 -0.12
N ARG A 336 -8.69 -11.97 -0.78
CA ARG A 336 -9.72 -12.93 -0.38
C ARG A 336 -9.15 -13.98 0.58
N PHE A 337 -9.92 -14.29 1.61
CA PHE A 337 -9.61 -15.28 2.64
C PHE A 337 -10.75 -16.30 2.74
N TRP A 338 -10.43 -17.45 3.33
CA TRP A 338 -11.40 -18.48 3.61
C TRP A 338 -12.15 -18.20 4.92
N TRP A 339 -13.45 -18.46 4.91
CA TRP A 339 -14.33 -18.27 6.04
C TRP A 339 -15.12 -19.56 6.26
N ARG A 340 -15.43 -19.88 7.51
CA ARG A 340 -16.28 -21.01 7.88
C ARG A 340 -17.38 -20.52 8.81
N CYS A 341 -18.63 -20.79 8.45
CA CYS A 341 -19.78 -20.38 9.25
C CYS A 341 -20.06 -21.42 10.35
N PRO A 342 -20.92 -21.12 11.34
CA PRO A 342 -21.29 -22.09 12.38
C PRO A 342 -21.93 -23.38 11.85
N GLN A 343 -22.50 -23.35 10.64
CA GLN A 343 -23.08 -24.53 9.97
C GLN A 343 -22.02 -25.37 9.23
N GLY A 344 -20.74 -25.00 9.29
CA GLY A 344 -19.63 -25.74 8.68
C GLY A 344 -19.31 -25.38 7.22
N HIS A 345 -20.17 -24.63 6.53
CA HIS A 345 -19.92 -24.20 5.15
C HIS A 345 -18.70 -23.29 5.04
N SER A 346 -17.85 -23.55 4.04
CA SER A 346 -16.58 -22.85 3.86
C SER A 346 -16.53 -22.10 2.52
N TRP A 347 -16.28 -20.80 2.53
CA TRP A 347 -16.28 -19.96 1.32
C TRP A 347 -15.17 -18.92 1.30
N ARG A 348 -14.86 -18.41 0.11
CA ARG A 348 -13.74 -17.49 -0.11
C ARG A 348 -14.20 -16.10 -0.55
N THR A 349 -13.97 -15.09 0.29
CA THR A 349 -14.33 -13.69 -0.01
C THR A 349 -13.39 -12.69 0.68
N THR A 350 -13.51 -11.39 0.40
CA THR A 350 -12.69 -10.33 1.01
C THR A 350 -13.18 -9.96 2.40
N VAL A 351 -12.28 -9.42 3.23
CA VAL A 351 -12.64 -8.89 4.56
C VAL A 351 -13.62 -7.72 4.43
N ALA A 352 -13.43 -6.83 3.45
CA ALA A 352 -14.34 -5.72 3.18
C ALA A 352 -15.77 -6.19 2.87
N SER A 353 -15.94 -7.28 2.12
CA SER A 353 -17.27 -7.86 1.88
C SER A 353 -17.91 -8.39 3.16
N ARG A 354 -17.14 -8.94 4.10
CA ARG A 354 -17.67 -9.41 5.38
C ARG A 354 -18.00 -8.27 6.34
N VAL A 355 -17.10 -7.28 6.47
CA VAL A 355 -17.16 -6.23 7.50
C VAL A 355 -17.95 -4.99 7.04
N ALA A 356 -17.74 -4.52 5.80
CA ALA A 356 -18.38 -3.30 5.30
C ALA A 356 -19.73 -3.57 4.62
N LEU A 357 -19.83 -4.68 3.89
CA LEU A 357 -21.07 -5.07 3.18
C LEU A 357 -21.94 -6.05 3.99
N GLY A 358 -21.42 -6.63 5.08
CA GLY A 358 -22.18 -7.56 5.92
C GLY A 358 -22.54 -8.87 5.23
N THR A 359 -21.81 -9.27 4.19
CA THR A 359 -22.10 -10.51 3.46
C THR A 359 -21.79 -11.74 4.32
N GLY A 360 -22.71 -12.70 4.35
CA GLY A 360 -22.59 -13.96 5.09
C GLY A 360 -22.13 -15.12 4.22
N CYS A 361 -22.31 -16.33 4.74
CA CYS A 361 -22.10 -17.55 3.97
C CYS A 361 -23.03 -17.56 2.73
N PRO A 362 -22.52 -17.79 1.51
CA PRO A 362 -23.34 -17.82 0.31
C PRO A 362 -24.30 -19.02 0.27
N GLU A 363 -23.97 -20.11 0.97
CA GLU A 363 -24.84 -21.29 1.09
C GLU A 363 -25.95 -21.04 2.11
N CYS A 364 -25.64 -20.52 3.30
CA CYS A 364 -26.67 -20.06 4.25
C CYS A 364 -27.50 -18.89 3.69
N GLY A 365 -26.88 -18.07 2.85
CA GLY A 365 -27.48 -16.94 2.15
C GLY A 365 -28.23 -17.33 0.87
N ALA A 366 -28.13 -18.57 0.39
CA ALA A 366 -28.92 -19.04 -0.74
C ALA A 366 -30.42 -19.08 -0.40
N GLY A 367 -30.76 -19.30 0.88
CA GLY A 367 -32.11 -19.10 1.40
C GLY A 367 -32.63 -17.66 1.33
N TRP A 368 -31.77 -16.66 1.04
CA TRP A 368 -32.14 -15.25 0.87
C TRP A 368 -32.35 -14.82 -0.59
N ARG A 369 -32.08 -15.70 -1.58
CA ARG A 369 -32.32 -15.39 -3.01
C ARG A 369 -33.76 -15.63 -3.44
N ARG A 370 -34.48 -16.44 -2.68
CA ARG A 370 -35.87 -16.81 -2.93
C ARG A 370 -36.79 -16.03 -2.02
N SER A 371 -37.83 -15.45 -2.57
CA SER A 371 -38.77 -14.65 -1.76
C SER A 371 -39.62 -15.57 -0.85
N ARG A 372 -40.11 -15.09 0.30
CA ARG A 372 -41.01 -15.89 1.17
C ARG A 372 -42.21 -16.49 0.40
N PRO A 373 -42.89 -15.73 -0.49
CA PRO A 373 -43.97 -16.29 -1.31
C PRO A 373 -43.51 -17.39 -2.27
N GLU A 374 -42.34 -17.24 -2.88
CA GLU A 374 -41.75 -18.23 -3.80
C GLU A 374 -41.45 -19.55 -3.08
N ILE A 375 -40.80 -19.50 -1.91
CA ILE A 375 -40.53 -20.69 -1.10
C ILE A 375 -41.84 -21.35 -0.67
N ALA A 376 -42.78 -20.57 -0.16
CA ALA A 376 -44.06 -21.10 0.29
C ALA A 376 -44.86 -21.74 -0.85
N LEU A 377 -44.85 -21.12 -2.05
CA LEU A 377 -45.45 -21.70 -3.25
C LEU A 377 -44.77 -23.01 -3.66
N GLN A 378 -43.44 -23.11 -3.57
CA GLN A 378 -42.71 -24.34 -3.84
C GLN A 378 -43.22 -25.50 -2.94
N PHE A 379 -43.35 -25.26 -1.64
CA PHE A 379 -43.80 -26.28 -0.69
C PHE A 379 -45.26 -26.67 -0.88
N GLU A 380 -46.15 -25.72 -1.13
CA GLU A 380 -47.55 -26.04 -1.41
C GLU A 380 -47.69 -26.84 -2.72
N LEU A 381 -46.95 -26.48 -3.76
CA LEU A 381 -46.93 -27.24 -5.01
C LEU A 381 -46.32 -28.65 -4.81
N ALA A 382 -45.31 -28.80 -3.95
CA ALA A 382 -44.77 -30.11 -3.59
C ALA A 382 -45.79 -31.01 -2.89
N HIS A 383 -46.76 -30.42 -2.17
CA HIS A 383 -47.87 -31.18 -1.56
C HIS A 383 -48.92 -31.63 -2.59
N LEU A 384 -49.14 -30.82 -3.63
CA LEU A 384 -50.20 -31.03 -4.61
C LEU A 384 -49.76 -31.84 -5.82
N LEU A 385 -48.52 -31.69 -6.25
CA LEU A 385 -47.98 -32.43 -7.39
C LEU A 385 -47.54 -33.83 -6.95
N PRO A 386 -47.90 -34.90 -7.69
CA PRO A 386 -47.54 -36.28 -7.36
C PRO A 386 -46.08 -36.62 -7.70
N ALA A 387 -45.19 -35.63 -7.82
CA ALA A 387 -43.83 -35.76 -8.30
C ALA A 387 -42.89 -34.75 -7.63
N THR A 388 -41.58 -34.95 -7.78
CA THR A 388 -40.56 -34.13 -7.11
C THR A 388 -40.60 -32.67 -7.57
N VAL A 389 -40.79 -31.75 -6.61
CA VAL A 389 -40.73 -30.31 -6.84
C VAL A 389 -39.45 -29.73 -6.25
N VAL A 390 -38.64 -29.07 -7.08
CA VAL A 390 -37.40 -28.41 -6.69
C VAL A 390 -37.51 -26.90 -6.92
N GLY A 391 -36.88 -26.11 -6.05
CA GLY A 391 -36.77 -24.66 -6.24
C GLY A 391 -35.44 -24.28 -6.89
N ASP A 392 -35.39 -23.13 -7.57
CA ASP A 392 -34.22 -22.67 -8.35
C ASP A 392 -33.71 -23.74 -9.35
N GLY A 393 -34.63 -24.49 -9.96
CA GLY A 393 -34.32 -25.54 -10.93
C GLY A 393 -33.75 -25.00 -12.24
N HIS A 394 -33.16 -25.87 -13.07
CA HIS A 394 -32.59 -25.49 -14.37
C HIS A 394 -33.24 -26.31 -15.49
N VAL A 395 -33.63 -25.62 -16.57
CA VAL A 395 -34.22 -26.19 -17.78
C VAL A 395 -33.32 -25.86 -18.96
N GLN A 396 -32.78 -26.89 -19.60
CA GLN A 396 -32.04 -26.76 -20.85
C GLN A 396 -33.03 -26.73 -22.01
N THR A 397 -33.10 -25.62 -22.74
CA THR A 397 -33.79 -25.53 -24.04
C THR A 397 -32.77 -25.65 -25.18
N ALA A 398 -33.23 -25.66 -26.44
CA ALA A 398 -32.35 -25.72 -27.60
C ALA A 398 -31.33 -24.57 -27.65
N ASP A 399 -31.74 -23.39 -27.19
CA ASP A 399 -30.95 -22.16 -27.31
C ASP A 399 -30.24 -21.74 -26.02
N LYS A 400 -30.75 -22.14 -24.84
CA LYS A 400 -30.29 -21.59 -23.57
C LYS A 400 -30.64 -22.47 -22.35
N ASP A 401 -29.79 -22.37 -21.32
CA ASP A 401 -30.12 -22.83 -19.98
C ASP A 401 -30.90 -21.74 -19.20
N PHE A 402 -32.10 -22.08 -18.77
CA PHE A 402 -32.95 -21.21 -17.96
C PHE A 402 -33.07 -21.72 -16.54
N ARG A 403 -32.72 -20.85 -15.58
CA ARG A 403 -33.07 -21.04 -14.17
C ARG A 403 -34.56 -20.73 -13.95
N VAL A 404 -35.28 -21.58 -13.24
CA VAL A 404 -36.72 -21.51 -12.94
C VAL A 404 -36.97 -21.57 -11.44
N ASP A 405 -37.86 -20.73 -10.91
CA ASP A 405 -38.05 -20.58 -9.47
C ASP A 405 -38.64 -21.83 -8.80
N VAL A 406 -39.62 -22.48 -9.43
CA VAL A 406 -40.18 -23.78 -9.01
C VAL A 406 -40.28 -24.72 -10.21
N LEU A 407 -39.75 -25.92 -10.10
CA LEU A 407 -39.64 -26.89 -11.18
C LEU A 407 -40.11 -28.27 -10.73
N CYS A 408 -40.97 -28.91 -11.53
CA CYS A 408 -41.33 -30.32 -11.40
C CYS A 408 -40.90 -31.05 -12.69
N PRO A 409 -39.68 -31.63 -12.72
CA PRO A 409 -39.12 -32.18 -13.95
C PRO A 409 -39.92 -33.34 -14.53
N GLU A 410 -40.42 -34.24 -13.68
CA GLU A 410 -41.13 -35.46 -14.09
C GLU A 410 -42.42 -35.13 -14.84
N LEU A 411 -43.14 -34.09 -14.41
CA LEU A 411 -44.37 -33.62 -15.04
C LEU A 411 -44.13 -32.50 -16.07
N LYS A 412 -42.88 -32.12 -16.31
CA LYS A 412 -42.48 -30.96 -17.14
C LYS A 412 -43.22 -29.67 -16.79
N ILE A 413 -43.31 -29.34 -15.50
CA ILE A 413 -43.93 -28.10 -15.01
C ILE A 413 -42.84 -27.12 -14.57
N ALA A 414 -42.96 -25.86 -15.00
CA ALA A 414 -42.12 -24.73 -14.63
C ALA A 414 -42.98 -23.57 -14.11
N VAL A 415 -42.73 -23.09 -12.90
CA VAL A 415 -43.44 -21.95 -12.32
C VAL A 415 -42.44 -20.85 -11.93
N GLU A 416 -42.71 -19.62 -12.33
CA GLU A 416 -41.89 -18.44 -12.05
C GLU A 416 -42.64 -17.52 -11.08
N TYR A 417 -41.96 -16.97 -10.09
CA TYR A 417 -42.50 -15.97 -9.19
C TYR A 417 -41.84 -14.61 -9.46
N ASP A 418 -42.59 -13.72 -10.10
CA ASP A 418 -42.08 -12.41 -10.51
C ASP A 418 -42.40 -11.34 -9.46
N GLY A 419 -41.43 -11.10 -8.59
CA GLY A 419 -41.48 -9.95 -7.68
C GLY A 419 -41.40 -8.63 -8.45
N ASN A 420 -42.33 -7.70 -8.20
CA ASN A 420 -42.43 -6.43 -8.94
C ASN A 420 -41.11 -5.63 -8.95
N HIS A 421 -40.37 -5.62 -7.83
CA HIS A 421 -39.09 -4.90 -7.74
C HIS A 421 -38.06 -5.35 -8.78
N TRP A 422 -38.04 -6.64 -9.14
CA TRP A 422 -37.03 -7.21 -10.03
C TRP A 422 -37.50 -7.29 -11.49
N HIS A 423 -38.81 -7.33 -11.72
CA HIS A 423 -39.38 -7.56 -13.05
C HIS A 423 -40.09 -6.34 -13.68
N MET A 424 -40.01 -5.15 -13.06
CA MET A 424 -40.73 -3.95 -13.51
C MET A 424 -40.45 -3.55 -14.96
N ASP A 425 -39.21 -3.76 -15.44
CA ASP A 425 -38.75 -3.36 -16.78
C ASP A 425 -38.31 -4.57 -17.64
N THR A 426 -38.80 -5.78 -17.35
CA THR A 426 -38.34 -7.02 -18.00
C THR A 426 -39.38 -7.75 -18.83
N PHE A 427 -40.53 -7.14 -19.11
CA PHE A 427 -41.68 -7.79 -19.78
C PHE A 427 -41.30 -8.62 -21.02
N GLU A 428 -40.60 -8.02 -21.98
CA GLU A 428 -40.18 -8.70 -23.22
C GLU A 428 -39.28 -9.91 -22.96
N ARG A 429 -38.40 -9.81 -21.96
CA ARG A 429 -37.51 -10.90 -21.56
C ARG A 429 -38.27 -12.03 -20.88
N ASP A 430 -39.22 -11.68 -20.02
CA ASP A 430 -40.07 -12.63 -19.29
C ASP A 430 -40.95 -13.40 -20.29
N LEU A 431 -41.54 -12.70 -21.28
CA LEU A 431 -42.30 -13.29 -22.38
C LEU A 431 -41.43 -14.23 -23.23
N ALA A 432 -40.24 -13.78 -23.65
CA ALA A 432 -39.34 -14.59 -24.47
C ALA A 432 -38.85 -15.87 -23.74
N LYS A 433 -38.52 -15.77 -22.45
CA LYS A 433 -38.16 -16.93 -21.60
C LYS A 433 -39.31 -17.93 -21.54
N THR A 434 -40.52 -17.41 -21.33
CA THR A 434 -41.72 -18.23 -21.20
C THR A 434 -42.04 -18.96 -22.51
N GLN A 435 -41.94 -18.27 -23.65
CA GLN A 435 -42.10 -18.88 -24.96
C GLN A 435 -41.10 -20.01 -25.20
N ALA A 436 -39.82 -19.80 -24.86
CA ALA A 436 -38.78 -20.81 -25.02
C ALA A 436 -39.01 -22.07 -24.15
N LEU A 437 -39.55 -21.91 -22.93
CA LEU A 437 -39.90 -23.04 -22.06
C LEU A 437 -41.08 -23.84 -22.63
N VAL A 438 -42.12 -23.15 -23.12
CA VAL A 438 -43.29 -23.76 -23.75
C VAL A 438 -42.91 -24.52 -25.01
N GLU A 439 -42.05 -23.94 -25.86
CA GLU A 439 -41.53 -24.60 -27.07
C GLU A 439 -40.69 -25.84 -26.75
N ALA A 440 -39.99 -25.84 -25.61
CA ALA A 440 -39.30 -27.03 -25.10
C ALA A 440 -40.25 -28.07 -24.46
N GLY A 441 -41.56 -27.83 -24.50
CA GLY A 441 -42.60 -28.72 -24.01
C GLY A 441 -42.83 -28.66 -22.50
N TRP A 442 -42.54 -27.53 -21.87
CA TRP A 442 -42.82 -27.31 -20.43
C TRP A 442 -44.11 -26.52 -20.24
N LEU A 443 -44.99 -27.03 -19.37
CA LEU A 443 -46.13 -26.27 -18.87
C LEU A 443 -45.60 -25.16 -17.97
N THR A 444 -45.80 -23.92 -18.39
CA THR A 444 -45.16 -22.77 -17.77
C THR A 444 -46.21 -21.82 -17.22
N VAL A 445 -46.14 -21.45 -15.95
CA VAL A 445 -47.03 -20.44 -15.34
C VAL A 445 -46.19 -19.39 -14.63
N ARG A 446 -46.46 -18.10 -14.89
CA ARG A 446 -45.83 -17.01 -14.13
C ARG A 446 -46.80 -16.44 -13.10
N VAL A 447 -46.33 -16.27 -11.87
CA VAL A 447 -47.01 -15.50 -10.83
C VAL A 447 -46.50 -14.06 -10.91
N ARG A 448 -47.37 -13.10 -11.25
CA ARG A 448 -47.02 -11.71 -11.51
C ARG A 448 -47.49 -10.80 -10.37
N GLN A 449 -46.56 -10.24 -9.60
CA GLN A 449 -46.89 -9.33 -8.51
C GLN A 449 -47.34 -7.95 -9.03
N HIS A 450 -48.46 -7.43 -8.54
CA HIS A 450 -48.96 -6.09 -8.91
C HIS A 450 -47.86 -5.01 -8.74
N PRO A 451 -47.66 -4.08 -9.70
CA PRO A 451 -48.42 -3.82 -10.93
C PRO A 451 -47.91 -4.51 -12.21
N LEU A 452 -47.15 -5.61 -12.10
CA LEU A 452 -46.63 -6.27 -13.30
C LEU A 452 -47.77 -6.72 -14.23
N PRO A 453 -47.71 -6.41 -15.54
CA PRO A 453 -48.68 -6.94 -16.49
C PRO A 453 -48.49 -8.45 -16.66
N LEU A 454 -49.59 -9.15 -16.93
CA LEU A 454 -49.59 -10.56 -17.33
C LEU A 454 -48.95 -10.69 -18.72
N THR A 455 -48.10 -11.70 -18.91
CA THR A 455 -47.48 -12.00 -20.21
C THR A 455 -48.35 -12.91 -21.06
N ARG A 456 -49.15 -13.79 -20.43
CA ARG A 456 -50.07 -14.74 -21.08
C ARG A 456 -51.37 -14.93 -20.26
N PRO A 457 -52.42 -15.53 -20.86
CA PRO A 457 -53.72 -15.75 -20.18
C PRO A 457 -53.65 -16.60 -18.90
N HIS A 458 -52.77 -17.60 -18.85
CA HIS A 458 -52.62 -18.50 -17.70
C HIS A 458 -51.61 -17.99 -16.66
N ASP A 459 -51.13 -16.74 -16.78
CA ASP A 459 -50.34 -16.12 -15.72
C ASP A 459 -51.23 -15.72 -14.54
N VAL A 460 -50.71 -15.88 -13.32
CA VAL A 460 -51.46 -15.66 -12.08
C VAL A 460 -51.10 -14.32 -11.46
N PRO A 461 -52.02 -13.35 -11.34
CA PRO A 461 -51.75 -12.12 -10.63
C PRO A 461 -51.74 -12.34 -9.10
N CYS A 462 -50.81 -11.68 -8.41
CA CYS A 462 -50.76 -11.65 -6.95
C CYS A 462 -50.57 -10.23 -6.38
N ASP A 463 -51.01 -10.04 -5.14
CA ASP A 463 -50.97 -8.74 -4.47
C ASP A 463 -49.54 -8.27 -4.14
N ASN A 464 -49.34 -6.96 -4.07
CA ASN A 464 -48.08 -6.37 -3.63
C ASN A 464 -47.82 -6.62 -2.13
N GLY A 465 -46.57 -6.72 -1.71
CA GLY A 465 -46.19 -7.03 -0.32
C GLY A 465 -46.05 -8.52 -0.06
N ASN A 466 -46.80 -9.06 0.91
CA ASN A 466 -46.76 -10.47 1.31
C ASN A 466 -48.07 -11.18 0.86
N PRO A 467 -48.15 -11.67 -0.39
CA PRO A 467 -49.37 -12.29 -0.93
C PRO A 467 -49.75 -13.56 -0.15
N ALA A 468 -51.06 -13.80 -0.03
CA ALA A 468 -51.57 -15.01 0.60
C ALA A 468 -51.23 -16.24 -0.27
N VAL A 469 -50.51 -17.19 0.32
CA VAL A 469 -49.97 -18.37 -0.40
C VAL A 469 -51.07 -19.32 -0.85
N TYR A 470 -52.11 -19.51 -0.04
CA TYR A 470 -53.24 -20.38 -0.36
C TYR A 470 -53.95 -19.99 -1.67
N PRO A 471 -54.53 -18.78 -1.83
CA PRO A 471 -55.22 -18.41 -3.07
C PRO A 471 -54.28 -18.33 -4.27
N MET A 472 -53.01 -18.00 -4.06
CA MET A 472 -51.98 -18.03 -5.10
C MET A 472 -51.75 -19.46 -5.61
N THR A 473 -51.60 -20.43 -4.70
CA THR A 473 -51.40 -21.85 -5.04
C THR A 473 -52.61 -22.41 -5.79
N VAL A 474 -53.83 -22.12 -5.32
CA VAL A 474 -55.06 -22.56 -6.00
C VAL A 474 -55.08 -22.04 -7.43
N ARG A 475 -54.82 -20.75 -7.64
CA ARG A 475 -54.78 -20.15 -8.99
C ARG A 475 -53.70 -20.76 -9.87
N VAL A 476 -52.49 -20.99 -9.34
CA VAL A 476 -51.41 -21.64 -10.10
C VAL A 476 -51.82 -23.05 -10.53
N MET A 477 -52.40 -23.85 -9.63
CA MET A 477 -52.86 -25.20 -9.95
C MET A 477 -54.01 -25.19 -10.96
N THR A 478 -54.96 -24.25 -10.84
CA THR A 478 -56.02 -24.07 -11.84
C THR A 478 -55.43 -23.73 -13.21
N SER A 479 -54.52 -22.76 -13.28
CA SER A 479 -53.85 -22.39 -14.54
C SER A 479 -53.03 -23.53 -15.14
N LEU A 480 -52.37 -24.34 -14.31
CA LEU A 480 -51.65 -25.53 -14.77
C LEU A 480 -52.60 -26.58 -15.36
N LEU A 481 -53.75 -26.82 -14.74
CA LEU A 481 -54.77 -27.76 -15.26
C LEU A 481 -55.40 -27.25 -16.57
N GLU A 482 -55.59 -25.93 -16.70
CA GLU A 482 -56.06 -25.31 -17.95
C GLU A 482 -55.01 -25.42 -19.07
N GLU A 483 -53.73 -25.13 -18.78
CA GLU A 483 -52.64 -25.32 -19.76
C GLU A 483 -52.50 -26.80 -20.14
N ALA A 484 -52.65 -27.72 -19.18
CA ALA A 484 -52.58 -29.15 -19.42
C ALA A 484 -53.68 -29.66 -20.36
N ALA A 485 -54.88 -29.05 -20.33
CA ALA A 485 -55.95 -29.37 -21.26
C ALA A 485 -55.62 -28.98 -22.71
N ALA A 486 -54.76 -27.97 -22.90
CA ALA A 486 -54.26 -27.55 -24.21
C ALA A 486 -52.95 -28.26 -24.62
N ALA A 487 -52.36 -29.06 -23.73
CA ALA A 487 -51.09 -29.74 -23.96
C ALA A 487 -51.25 -30.99 -24.86
N PRO A 488 -50.22 -31.35 -25.65
CA PRO A 488 -50.20 -32.59 -26.43
C PRO A 488 -50.59 -33.81 -25.59
N THR A 489 -51.34 -34.76 -26.16
CA THR A 489 -51.88 -35.92 -25.43
C THR A 489 -50.82 -36.87 -24.88
N ASP A 490 -49.60 -36.81 -25.39
CA ASP A 490 -48.43 -37.56 -24.94
C ASP A 490 -47.63 -36.84 -23.84
N HIS A 491 -48.04 -35.64 -23.42
CA HIS A 491 -47.40 -34.92 -22.32
C HIS A 491 -47.54 -35.68 -20.99
N PRO A 492 -46.48 -35.78 -20.16
CA PRO A 492 -46.48 -36.61 -18.94
C PRO A 492 -47.59 -36.24 -17.93
N ILE A 493 -48.05 -34.99 -17.93
CA ILE A 493 -49.14 -34.55 -17.04
C ILE A 493 -50.46 -35.29 -17.25
N HIS A 494 -50.74 -35.78 -18.47
CA HIS A 494 -52.03 -36.41 -18.81
C HIS A 494 -52.28 -37.68 -18.00
N ALA A 495 -51.21 -38.40 -17.62
CA ALA A 495 -51.30 -39.58 -16.76
C ALA A 495 -51.74 -39.25 -15.32
N HIS A 496 -51.73 -37.97 -14.92
CA HIS A 496 -51.95 -37.51 -13.56
C HIS A 496 -53.12 -36.53 -13.42
N LEU A 497 -53.87 -36.22 -14.49
CA LEU A 497 -54.91 -35.16 -14.47
C LEU A 497 -56.02 -35.43 -13.45
N ASP A 498 -56.51 -36.66 -13.36
CA ASP A 498 -57.60 -37.00 -12.43
C ASP A 498 -57.13 -36.94 -10.97
N ASP A 499 -55.91 -37.40 -10.67
CA ASP A 499 -55.28 -37.28 -9.35
C ASP A 499 -55.05 -35.81 -8.98
N LEU A 500 -54.54 -35.00 -9.92
CA LEU A 500 -54.31 -33.57 -9.72
C LEU A 500 -55.61 -32.80 -9.44
N ARG A 501 -56.70 -33.10 -10.17
CA ARG A 501 -58.03 -32.51 -9.93
C ARG A 501 -58.54 -32.86 -8.54
N MET A 502 -58.50 -34.15 -8.17
CA MET A 502 -58.93 -34.61 -6.85
C MET A 502 -58.11 -33.98 -5.71
N ARG A 503 -56.78 -33.86 -5.88
CA ARG A 503 -55.90 -33.21 -4.89
C ARG A 503 -56.18 -31.72 -4.77
N LEU A 504 -56.43 -31.03 -5.89
CA LEU A 504 -56.80 -29.61 -5.88
C LEU A 504 -58.15 -29.39 -5.20
N GLU A 505 -59.17 -30.21 -5.50
CA GLU A 505 -60.47 -30.17 -4.82
C GLU A 505 -60.32 -30.38 -3.31
N THR A 506 -59.57 -31.41 -2.90
CA THR A 506 -59.28 -31.70 -1.48
C THR A 506 -58.54 -30.53 -0.78
N TYR A 507 -57.65 -29.87 -1.51
CA TYR A 507 -56.90 -28.72 -1.02
C TYR A 507 -57.79 -27.48 -0.87
N VAL A 508 -58.67 -27.24 -1.84
CA VAL A 508 -59.67 -26.16 -1.82
C VAL A 508 -60.67 -26.34 -0.68
N ASP A 509 -61.16 -27.58 -0.47
CA ASP A 509 -62.06 -27.92 0.62
C ASP A 509 -61.42 -27.76 2.01
N GLY A 510 -60.08 -27.91 2.08
CA GLY A 510 -59.30 -27.70 3.30
C GLY A 510 -59.16 -26.22 3.72
N GLY A 511 -59.43 -25.27 2.82
CA GLY A 511 -59.58 -23.83 3.12
C GLY A 511 -58.34 -23.08 3.63
N THR A 512 -57.20 -23.75 3.84
CA THR A 512 -55.96 -23.18 4.39
C THR A 512 -54.73 -23.85 3.78
N ALA A 513 -53.64 -23.10 3.63
CA ALA A 513 -52.35 -23.60 3.14
C ALA A 513 -51.72 -24.57 4.16
N ARG A 514 -51.35 -25.78 3.71
CA ARG A 514 -51.00 -26.90 4.61
C ARG A 514 -49.53 -26.91 5.03
N ALA A 515 -48.67 -26.13 4.38
CA ALA A 515 -47.23 -26.08 4.60
C ALA A 515 -46.72 -24.72 5.14
N VAL A 516 -47.61 -23.80 5.55
CA VAL A 516 -47.21 -22.49 6.12
C VAL A 516 -46.31 -22.68 7.34
N GLU A 517 -46.61 -23.62 8.23
CA GLU A 517 -45.78 -23.90 9.42
C GLU A 517 -44.41 -24.50 9.05
N GLU A 518 -44.31 -25.28 7.98
CA GLU A 518 -43.05 -25.90 7.53
C GLU A 518 -42.16 -24.87 6.82
N ALA A 519 -42.75 -24.02 5.97
CA ALA A 519 -42.10 -22.86 5.38
C ALA A 519 -41.69 -21.82 6.45
N GLU A 520 -42.51 -21.61 7.48
CA GLU A 520 -42.16 -20.78 8.64
C GLU A 520 -41.06 -21.41 9.50
N ARG A 521 -41.06 -22.73 9.67
CA ARG A 521 -40.01 -23.48 10.40
C ARG A 521 -38.68 -23.42 9.67
N GLU A 522 -38.67 -23.57 8.35
CA GLU A 522 -37.46 -23.43 7.53
C GLU A 522 -36.99 -21.97 7.48
N THR A 523 -37.90 -21.00 7.33
CA THR A 523 -37.59 -19.56 7.46
C THR A 523 -37.02 -19.23 8.85
N ARG A 524 -37.54 -19.84 9.92
CA ARG A 524 -37.12 -19.64 11.31
C ARG A 524 -35.81 -20.38 11.64
N ALA A 525 -35.55 -21.53 11.03
CA ALA A 525 -34.26 -22.24 11.12
C ALA A 525 -33.12 -21.49 10.41
N HIS A 526 -33.45 -20.64 9.42
CA HIS A 526 -32.52 -19.78 8.71
C HIS A 526 -32.45 -18.33 9.23
N HIS A 527 -33.23 -17.99 10.26
CA HIS A 527 -33.02 -16.80 11.06
C HIS A 527 -32.20 -17.18 12.29
N VAL A 528 -30.93 -16.77 12.32
CA VAL A 528 -30.25 -16.56 13.59
C VAL A 528 -31.11 -15.56 14.32
N ASP A 529 -31.72 -15.98 15.42
CA ASP A 529 -32.42 -15.11 16.34
C ASP A 529 -31.40 -14.07 16.79
N ARG A 530 -31.39 -12.92 16.11
CA ARG A 530 -30.79 -11.73 16.70
C ARG A 530 -31.65 -11.54 17.94
N PRO A 531 -31.09 -11.53 19.16
CA PRO A 531 -31.89 -11.19 20.32
C PRO A 531 -32.61 -9.90 19.96
N LYS A 532 -33.94 -9.93 19.91
CA LYS A 532 -34.73 -8.71 19.80
C LYS A 532 -34.20 -7.85 20.91
N ARG A 533 -33.50 -6.77 20.52
CA ARG A 533 -33.00 -5.80 21.47
C ARG A 533 -34.23 -5.39 22.24
N ASP A 534 -34.20 -5.62 23.54
CA ASP A 534 -35.26 -5.17 24.43
C ASP A 534 -35.59 -3.71 24.04
N PRO A 535 -36.81 -3.43 23.56
CA PRO A 535 -37.20 -2.08 23.15
C PRO A 535 -37.06 -1.06 24.28
N PHE A 536 -36.93 -1.55 25.52
CA PHE A 536 -36.81 -0.77 26.74
C PHE A 536 -35.42 -0.82 27.38
N ALA A 537 -34.43 -1.49 26.77
CA ALA A 537 -33.05 -1.44 27.26
C ALA A 537 -32.45 -0.05 26.99
N PRO A 538 -32.04 0.72 28.03
CA PRO A 538 -31.44 2.03 27.84
C PRO A 538 -30.16 1.87 27.02
N LEU A 539 -30.13 2.54 25.86
CA LEU A 539 -28.96 2.54 25.01
C LEU A 539 -27.85 3.37 25.68
N PRO A 540 -26.59 2.91 25.65
CA PRO A 540 -25.51 3.65 26.28
C PRO A 540 -25.37 5.02 25.62
N ARG A 541 -25.29 6.07 26.44
CA ARG A 541 -25.07 7.45 25.99
C ARG A 541 -23.78 7.52 25.16
N PRO A 542 -23.74 8.33 24.09
CA PRO A 542 -22.53 8.52 23.29
C PRO A 542 -21.39 9.05 24.18
N LYS A 543 -20.15 8.60 23.91
CA LYS A 543 -18.97 9.17 24.57
C LYS A 543 -18.89 10.69 24.30
N PRO A 544 -18.32 11.48 25.22
CA PRO A 544 -18.13 12.92 25.01
C PRO A 544 -17.45 13.22 23.66
N GLY A 545 -17.92 14.26 22.96
CA GLY A 545 -17.45 14.64 21.63
C GLY A 545 -17.95 13.75 20.48
N ARG A 546 -18.94 12.87 20.71
CA ARG A 546 -19.51 11.97 19.69
C ARG A 546 -21.02 12.11 19.49
N SER A 547 -21.68 12.98 20.25
CA SER A 547 -23.11 13.20 20.12
C SER A 547 -23.45 13.98 18.84
N LEU A 548 -24.71 13.89 18.42
CA LEU A 548 -25.27 14.65 17.31
C LEU A 548 -25.22 16.15 17.60
N ALA A 549 -25.48 16.55 18.86
CA ALA A 549 -25.36 17.94 19.32
C ALA A 549 -23.95 18.51 19.12
N GLU A 550 -22.92 17.74 19.47
CA GLU A 550 -21.52 18.20 19.44
C GLU A 550 -20.92 18.20 18.03
N LEU A 551 -21.18 17.15 17.23
CA LEU A 551 -20.51 16.98 15.94
C LEU A 551 -21.31 17.52 14.75
N SER A 552 -22.61 17.76 14.90
CA SER A 552 -23.45 18.31 13.81
C SER A 552 -24.56 19.21 14.37
N PRO A 553 -24.20 20.34 15.00
CA PRO A 553 -25.15 21.23 15.69
C PRO A 553 -26.25 21.77 14.77
N ALA A 554 -25.95 22.04 13.50
CA ALA A 554 -26.95 22.50 12.52
C ALA A 554 -28.02 21.42 12.22
N ILE A 555 -27.63 20.14 12.21
CA ILE A 555 -28.57 19.03 12.03
C ILE A 555 -29.33 18.76 13.33
N ALA A 556 -28.64 18.86 14.47
CA ALA A 556 -29.23 18.73 15.80
C ALA A 556 -30.33 19.78 16.05
N ALA A 557 -30.22 20.98 15.47
CA ALA A 557 -31.23 22.03 15.56
C ALA A 557 -32.56 21.67 14.89
N GLU A 558 -32.57 20.71 13.95
CA GLU A 558 -33.78 20.21 13.30
C GLU A 558 -34.38 18.99 14.01
N TRP A 559 -33.90 18.65 15.20
CA TRP A 559 -34.45 17.56 16.00
C TRP A 559 -35.87 17.89 16.47
N HIS A 560 -36.80 16.95 16.32
CA HIS A 560 -38.18 17.20 16.73
C HIS A 560 -38.28 17.31 18.25
N PRO A 561 -38.91 18.37 18.81
CA PRO A 561 -38.89 18.68 20.24
C PRO A 561 -39.59 17.64 21.13
N SER A 562 -40.57 16.90 20.60
CA SER A 562 -41.42 16.00 21.40
C SER A 562 -41.61 14.57 20.87
N LYS A 563 -41.12 14.23 19.67
CA LYS A 563 -41.44 12.95 18.98
C LYS A 563 -40.32 11.91 19.04
N ASN A 564 -39.29 12.15 19.82
CA ASN A 564 -38.13 11.26 19.95
C ASN A 564 -38.06 10.59 21.33
N ASP A 565 -39.22 10.32 21.94
CA ASP A 565 -39.35 9.56 23.20
C ASP A 565 -38.44 10.10 24.34
N GLY A 566 -38.35 11.43 24.46
CA GLY A 566 -37.54 12.10 25.49
C GLY A 566 -36.03 12.15 25.21
N LEU A 567 -35.55 11.60 24.09
CA LEU A 567 -34.15 11.70 23.69
C LEU A 567 -33.81 13.09 23.15
N THR A 568 -32.69 13.64 23.62
CA THR A 568 -32.11 14.86 23.06
C THR A 568 -31.00 14.53 22.05
N PRO A 569 -30.60 15.48 21.18
CA PRO A 569 -29.44 15.30 20.31
C PRO A 569 -28.12 15.00 21.06
N ALA A 570 -28.02 15.32 22.34
CA ALA A 570 -26.85 14.97 23.17
C ALA A 570 -26.82 13.47 23.53
N ASP A 571 -27.99 12.81 23.56
CA ASP A 571 -28.13 11.40 23.92
C ASP A 571 -27.95 10.45 22.71
N VAL A 572 -27.69 10.99 21.51
CA VAL A 572 -27.66 10.25 20.25
C VAL A 572 -26.33 10.46 19.52
N ALA A 573 -25.68 9.38 19.06
CA ALA A 573 -24.41 9.47 18.33
C ALA A 573 -24.56 10.03 16.90
N ASN A 574 -23.57 10.84 16.43
CA ASN A 574 -23.60 11.62 15.17
C ASN A 574 -23.66 10.83 13.84
N ALA A 575 -23.88 9.53 13.86
CA ALA A 575 -24.08 8.71 12.66
C ALA A 575 -24.81 7.42 12.99
N ARG A 576 -25.82 7.54 13.87
CA ARG A 576 -26.58 6.38 14.34
C ARG A 576 -27.51 5.87 13.24
N ASN A 577 -27.49 4.56 13.00
CA ASN A 577 -28.46 3.89 12.14
C ASN A 577 -29.76 3.62 12.92
N ALA A 578 -30.42 4.70 13.37
CA ALA A 578 -31.73 4.67 14.00
C ALA A 578 -32.58 5.79 13.42
N SER A 579 -33.88 5.52 13.25
CA SER A 579 -34.87 6.54 12.93
C SER A 579 -34.99 7.57 14.05
N ALA A 580 -35.23 8.81 13.64
CA ALA A 580 -35.60 9.91 14.52
C ALA A 580 -36.61 10.80 13.77
N TRP A 581 -37.43 11.51 14.54
CA TRP A 581 -38.29 12.57 14.04
C TRP A 581 -37.54 13.90 13.96
N TRP A 582 -37.78 14.62 12.88
CA TRP A 582 -37.16 15.90 12.56
C TRP A 582 -38.23 16.96 12.29
N LEU A 583 -37.90 18.21 12.55
CA LEU A 583 -38.72 19.39 12.27
C LEU A 583 -37.96 20.32 11.32
N CYS A 584 -38.55 20.62 10.18
CA CYS A 584 -37.81 21.24 9.09
C CYS A 584 -37.63 22.71 9.38
N SER A 585 -36.39 23.16 9.45
CA SER A 585 -36.07 24.58 9.67
C SER A 585 -36.61 25.50 8.57
N LEU A 586 -36.85 24.97 7.36
CA LEU A 586 -37.23 25.74 6.18
C LEU A 586 -38.76 25.79 5.94
N CYS A 587 -39.47 24.70 6.18
CA CYS A 587 -40.90 24.61 5.87
C CYS A 587 -41.78 24.18 7.05
N GLY A 588 -41.19 23.89 8.21
CA GLY A 588 -41.92 23.42 9.40
C GLY A 588 -42.50 22.01 9.27
N ALA A 589 -42.26 21.30 8.17
CA ALA A 589 -42.72 19.92 8.01
C ALA A 589 -42.01 18.99 9.00
N GLU A 590 -42.78 18.10 9.60
CA GLU A 590 -42.29 17.03 10.46
C GLU A 590 -42.06 15.77 9.63
N TRP A 591 -40.93 15.10 9.77
CA TRP A 591 -40.67 13.85 9.06
C TRP A 591 -39.76 12.90 9.82
N GLU A 592 -39.88 11.61 9.52
CA GLU A 592 -39.01 10.57 10.05
C GLU A 592 -37.83 10.32 9.09
N ALA A 593 -36.61 10.27 9.63
CA ALA A 593 -35.42 9.89 8.88
C ALA A 593 -34.33 9.33 9.78
N VAL A 594 -33.42 8.52 9.21
CA VAL A 594 -32.30 7.94 9.94
C VAL A 594 -31.20 8.97 10.20
N VAL A 595 -30.73 9.06 11.45
CA VAL A 595 -29.68 10.03 11.87
C VAL A 595 -28.43 9.95 10.99
N ALA A 596 -27.93 8.74 10.70
CA ALA A 596 -26.75 8.57 9.85
C ALA A 596 -26.93 9.05 8.40
N GLN A 597 -28.15 9.00 7.86
CA GLN A 597 -28.44 9.50 6.51
C GLN A 597 -28.40 11.02 6.48
N ARG A 598 -28.91 11.68 7.53
CA ARG A 598 -28.86 13.14 7.71
C ARG A 598 -27.43 13.66 7.87
N THR A 599 -26.56 12.94 8.59
CA THR A 599 -25.20 13.42 8.92
C THR A 599 -24.13 13.02 7.91
N ARG A 600 -24.20 11.83 7.29
CA ARG A 600 -23.20 11.37 6.31
C ARG A 600 -23.46 11.85 4.88
N ARG A 601 -24.72 12.13 4.54
CA ARG A 601 -25.13 12.66 3.24
C ARG A 601 -25.79 14.00 3.44
N GLN A 602 -24.97 15.06 3.54
CA GLN A 602 -25.42 16.44 3.81
C GLN A 602 -26.45 16.99 2.79
N THR A 603 -26.69 16.29 1.69
CA THR A 603 -27.65 16.65 0.64
C THR A 603 -29.06 16.12 0.84
N ILE A 604 -29.31 15.24 1.82
CA ILE A 604 -30.63 14.65 2.09
C ILE A 604 -31.33 15.47 3.19
N GLY A 605 -32.05 16.52 2.78
CA GLY A 605 -32.89 17.35 3.65
C GLY A 605 -34.35 16.90 3.70
N CYS A 606 -35.24 17.75 4.20
CA CYS A 606 -36.69 17.51 4.24
C CYS A 606 -37.24 17.04 2.86
N PRO A 607 -38.02 15.95 2.79
CA PRO A 607 -38.61 15.45 1.55
C PRO A 607 -39.48 16.49 0.83
N ASP A 608 -40.21 17.34 1.55
CA ASP A 608 -41.06 18.38 0.96
C ASP A 608 -40.23 19.48 0.32
N CYS A 609 -39.20 19.99 1.01
CA CYS A 609 -38.27 20.94 0.43
C CYS A 609 -37.48 20.32 -0.74
N GLY A 610 -37.18 19.02 -0.68
CA GLY A 610 -36.59 18.25 -1.79
C GLY A 610 -37.51 18.24 -3.02
N ARG A 611 -38.78 17.86 -2.83
CA ARG A 611 -39.80 17.86 -3.89
C ARG A 611 -40.03 19.25 -4.47
N ALA A 612 -40.11 20.29 -3.64
CA ALA A 612 -40.28 21.68 -4.07
C ALA A 612 -39.10 22.16 -4.94
N ARG A 613 -37.85 21.87 -4.53
CA ARG A 613 -36.65 22.20 -5.32
C ARG A 613 -36.59 21.43 -6.63
N ALA A 614 -36.89 20.12 -6.62
CA ALA A 614 -36.94 19.31 -7.82
C ALA A 614 -38.04 19.78 -8.79
N GLY A 615 -39.21 20.15 -8.26
CA GLY A 615 -40.31 20.75 -9.04
C GLY A 615 -39.90 22.09 -9.66
N ALA A 616 -39.26 22.97 -8.89
CA ALA A 616 -38.73 24.24 -9.39
C ALA A 616 -37.70 24.02 -10.51
N GLN A 617 -36.78 23.07 -10.35
CA GLN A 617 -35.77 22.73 -11.35
C GLN A 617 -36.40 22.16 -12.64
N ARG A 618 -37.40 21.28 -12.53
CA ARG A 618 -38.15 20.75 -13.69
C ARG A 618 -38.97 21.82 -14.41
N SER A 619 -39.49 22.81 -13.68
CA SER A 619 -40.28 23.90 -14.23
C SER A 619 -39.47 24.94 -15.00
N ARG A 620 -38.13 24.93 -14.87
CA ARG A 620 -37.25 25.86 -15.60
C ARG A 620 -37.10 25.41 -17.06
N PRO A 621 -37.24 26.32 -18.05
CA PRO A 621 -36.88 26.05 -19.44
C PRO A 621 -35.43 25.58 -19.57
N GLN A 622 -35.17 24.60 -20.44
CA GLN A 622 -33.80 24.38 -20.89
C GLN A 622 -33.37 25.54 -21.80
N PRO A 623 -32.07 25.84 -21.92
CA PRO A 623 -31.58 26.92 -22.79
C PRO A 623 -32.14 26.78 -24.23
N GLY A 624 -32.74 27.84 -24.76
CA GLY A 624 -33.34 27.84 -26.10
C GLY A 624 -34.79 27.36 -26.17
N LEU A 625 -35.39 26.91 -25.05
CA LEU A 625 -36.77 26.43 -24.97
C LEU A 625 -37.67 27.31 -24.09
N SER A 626 -37.25 28.53 -23.77
CA SER A 626 -38.09 29.48 -23.05
C SER A 626 -39.09 30.17 -23.99
N LEU A 627 -40.13 30.80 -23.43
CA LEU A 627 -41.07 31.61 -24.20
C LEU A 627 -40.34 32.73 -24.96
N ALA A 628 -39.36 33.38 -24.33
CA ALA A 628 -38.55 34.41 -24.98
C ALA A 628 -37.74 33.88 -26.17
N ASP A 629 -37.24 32.64 -26.08
CA ASP A 629 -36.42 32.03 -27.14
C ASP A 629 -37.28 31.53 -28.30
N LEU A 630 -38.45 30.94 -28.00
CA LEU A 630 -39.31 30.30 -28.99
C LEU A 630 -40.34 31.26 -29.62
N HIS A 631 -40.81 32.25 -28.85
CA HIS A 631 -41.85 33.21 -29.26
C HIS A 631 -41.52 34.65 -28.78
N PRO A 632 -40.49 35.28 -29.36
CA PRO A 632 -40.03 36.62 -28.94
C PRO A 632 -41.10 37.72 -29.15
N ASP A 633 -41.96 37.56 -30.15
CA ASP A 633 -43.10 38.43 -30.45
C ASP A 633 -44.19 38.36 -29.37
N LEU A 634 -44.45 37.17 -28.84
CA LEU A 634 -45.38 36.97 -27.73
C LEU A 634 -44.74 37.43 -26.41
N ALA A 635 -43.44 37.15 -26.21
CA ALA A 635 -42.68 37.64 -25.06
C ALA A 635 -42.65 39.18 -24.97
N ALA A 636 -42.69 39.89 -26.10
CA ALA A 636 -42.78 41.35 -26.13
C ALA A 636 -44.10 41.89 -25.53
N GLN A 637 -45.15 41.06 -25.49
CA GLN A 637 -46.43 41.39 -24.86
C GLN A 637 -46.47 41.02 -23.37
N TRP A 638 -45.37 40.57 -22.78
CA TRP A 638 -45.31 40.23 -21.36
C TRP A 638 -45.56 41.46 -20.49
N HIS A 639 -46.44 41.33 -19.49
CA HIS A 639 -46.76 42.46 -18.64
C HIS A 639 -45.54 42.89 -17.79
N PRO A 640 -45.15 44.18 -17.77
CA PRO A 640 -43.87 44.64 -17.20
C PRO A 640 -43.72 44.44 -15.68
N THR A 641 -44.83 44.46 -14.92
CA THR A 641 -44.78 44.38 -13.44
C THR A 641 -45.62 43.26 -12.81
N ARG A 642 -46.72 42.84 -13.43
CA ARG A 642 -47.70 41.89 -12.83
C ARG A 642 -47.26 40.43 -12.84
N ASN A 643 -46.19 40.10 -13.53
CA ASN A 643 -45.65 38.75 -13.59
C ASN A 643 -44.48 38.52 -12.63
N ALA A 644 -44.04 39.55 -11.90
CA ALA A 644 -42.91 39.43 -10.98
C ALA A 644 -43.17 38.31 -9.93
N PRO A 645 -42.20 37.41 -9.69
CA PRO A 645 -40.80 37.46 -10.14
C PRO A 645 -40.51 36.76 -11.50
N LEU A 646 -41.52 36.28 -12.22
CA LEU A 646 -41.34 35.56 -13.48
C LEU A 646 -41.02 36.48 -14.66
N THR A 647 -40.05 36.07 -15.47
CA THR A 647 -39.75 36.65 -16.79
C THR A 647 -40.15 35.70 -17.92
N PRO A 648 -40.24 36.19 -19.18
CA PRO A 648 -40.40 35.32 -20.34
C PRO A 648 -39.34 34.23 -20.49
N HIS A 649 -38.17 34.37 -19.85
CA HIS A 649 -37.12 33.35 -19.85
C HIS A 649 -37.35 32.24 -18.82
N ASP A 650 -38.30 32.41 -17.88
CA ASP A 650 -38.58 31.48 -16.78
C ASP A 650 -39.77 30.54 -17.04
N VAL A 651 -40.38 30.66 -18.21
CA VAL A 651 -41.59 29.92 -18.60
C VAL A 651 -41.43 29.28 -19.98
N ARG A 652 -42.00 28.09 -20.16
CA ARG A 652 -42.06 27.39 -21.46
C ARG A 652 -43.44 27.62 -22.10
N PRO A 653 -43.55 27.64 -23.44
CA PRO A 653 -44.84 27.54 -24.12
C PRO A 653 -45.57 26.26 -23.70
N GLY A 654 -46.87 26.35 -23.41
CA GLY A 654 -47.70 25.27 -22.87
C GLY A 654 -47.66 25.11 -21.36
N SER A 655 -46.97 26.01 -20.63
CA SER A 655 -46.92 25.98 -19.17
C SER A 655 -48.27 26.40 -18.55
N HIS A 656 -48.75 25.67 -17.54
CA HIS A 656 -49.95 26.00 -16.75
C HIS A 656 -49.73 27.17 -15.75
N LYS A 657 -48.78 28.06 -16.04
CA LYS A 657 -48.46 29.20 -15.16
C LYS A 657 -49.40 30.35 -15.53
N ARG A 658 -50.06 30.93 -14.52
CA ARG A 658 -50.89 32.11 -14.75
C ARG A 658 -50.01 33.34 -14.95
N VAL A 659 -50.14 33.99 -16.11
CA VAL A 659 -49.37 35.18 -16.47
C VAL A 659 -50.30 36.27 -17.03
N TRP A 660 -49.82 37.50 -16.96
CA TRP A 660 -50.47 38.69 -17.46
C TRP A 660 -49.77 39.18 -18.73
N TRP A 661 -50.57 39.65 -19.68
CA TRP A 661 -50.10 40.19 -20.95
C TRP A 661 -50.57 41.64 -21.08
N ARG A 662 -49.85 42.42 -21.89
CA ARG A 662 -50.20 43.79 -22.27
C ARG A 662 -50.03 43.93 -23.78
N SER A 663 -51.12 44.25 -24.49
CA SER A 663 -51.05 44.49 -25.94
C SER A 663 -50.31 45.79 -26.25
N PRO A 664 -49.83 45.98 -27.50
CA PRO A 664 -49.28 47.26 -27.95
C PRO A 664 -50.27 48.44 -27.81
N ALA A 665 -51.58 48.16 -27.85
CA ALA A 665 -52.65 49.15 -27.65
C ALA A 665 -52.98 49.41 -26.16
N GLY A 666 -52.26 48.78 -25.23
CA GLY A 666 -52.37 49.01 -23.79
C GLY A 666 -53.45 48.20 -23.07
N GLN A 667 -54.10 47.24 -23.72
CA GLN A 667 -55.06 46.35 -23.07
C GLN A 667 -54.33 45.27 -22.26
N GLU A 668 -54.86 44.91 -21.10
CA GLU A 668 -54.26 43.92 -20.19
C GLU A 668 -55.20 42.72 -19.95
N TRP A 669 -54.68 41.51 -19.96
CA TRP A 669 -55.43 40.29 -19.65
C TRP A 669 -54.55 39.23 -18.98
N GLY A 670 -55.16 38.33 -18.21
CA GLY A 670 -54.46 37.25 -17.52
C GLY A 670 -54.99 35.88 -17.94
N LEU A 671 -54.09 34.95 -18.29
CA LEU A 671 -54.42 33.59 -18.71
C LEU A 671 -53.67 32.57 -17.84
N VAL A 672 -54.26 31.39 -17.63
CA VAL A 672 -53.66 30.29 -16.84
C VAL A 672 -52.65 29.47 -17.66
N HIS A 673 -52.59 29.69 -18.97
CA HIS A 673 -51.69 29.00 -19.88
C HIS A 673 -50.84 30.02 -20.64
N VAL A 674 -49.52 29.76 -20.67
CA VAL A 674 -48.51 30.51 -21.41
C VAL A 674 -48.32 29.93 -22.80
#